data_AF-A0AA38RDF5-F1
#
_entry.id   AF-A0AA38RDF5-F1
#
_cell.length_a   1.000
_cell.length_b   1.000
_cell.length_c   1.000
_cell.angle_alpha   90.00
_cell.angle_beta   90.00
_cell.angle_gamma   90.00
#
_symmetry.space_group_name_H-M   'P 1'
#
loop_
_entity.id
_entity.type
_entity.pdbx_description
1 polymer ?
#
loop_
_entity_poly.entity_id
_entity_poly.type
_entity_poly.pdbx_seq_one_letter_code
_entity_poly.pdbx_strand_id
1 'polypeptide(L)'
;MLSPLLSLLLASSSIAGFVPRLDSTAISGNVKNDTRRGVPKETFFQSFDERGIFGPIATDSAVGIAGGQVTCGSPPVSSFFADLNPPFPTNSCTDREWDGTSIKQPTHNDWRVSFAEHSGAFENHKAIRFDTQTVSIQYFQGRATMTAYLVPGSPYLTLQYNAATPLLTPANGGIQSFNGKTLAVGESESATGTEFTVTDTKGTTYLVYALSSVTLTATSDSSASGTIRASAPFTGVLRLVMLAEAGHKPLLDQYYQVYPTAVELDYAFTDTTGTLIFTWDTVGDGSKLLMLTWPHHRLTMQEPNFPSTTSLGYLTTKGWMYPALGNQWRMLHELTSISWNPPRAVDSSCSSAVLQGLEYEVAQLDPSEAPVPGDFYYWGGTLAAKARLALIAENLGRSDLITPVIDYLETSFNYWFESSSPTVPAYETAWGGVIDKAGATDANVDFGNGYYNDHHFHYGYFLTVAAVIGKFDGTWLSEHKDYINWFARDIINPSPQDPYFPITRCRDWFAGHSWASGIANGAGSRDQESSGEAVNAYYGALLWASTTLSQDYVNYAKLLIATEQQASQLYWHLYPEQSSTDRDNPYPEPEVRDLITIGNVEDWQSGAWLFWGAEKSEIAAIQILPLIPVNEVLYDTQWVQNVWSYTMPELVDPTIGDEWKCVIIAAYSNANPQVAAAWSANITDWGTGNTYTNELFFIGTRPNPSGTPICQDLPQNPYGTFKLQVASSGAYVAASSADTNLVASATTSGDAATFTSGYVPNAGTLQLASTGQYVTADQSGDYTLAAIRTTASTWERFIVRQKVGAASGVYSVKAASNGLYVTVASDGYWNQSYEKGAIDWARAA
;
A
#
# COMPACT_ATOMS: atom_id res chain seq x y z
N MET A 1 -20.58 6.35 -20.02
CA MET A 1 -20.58 7.73 -19.50
C MET A 1 -20.90 7.67 -18.02
N LEU A 2 -19.90 8.04 -17.19
CA LEU A 2 -19.94 8.44 -15.78
C LEU A 2 -20.88 7.68 -14.82
N SER A 3 -20.32 6.69 -14.13
CA SER A 3 -20.81 6.06 -12.89
C SER A 3 -19.57 5.75 -12.01
N PRO A 4 -19.72 5.54 -10.69
CA PRO A 4 -19.44 6.49 -9.61
C PRO A 4 -17.94 6.87 -9.43
N LEU A 5 -17.24 7.27 -10.49
CA LEU A 5 -15.90 7.89 -10.40
C LEU A 5 -15.91 9.31 -9.79
N LEU A 6 -17.09 9.92 -9.60
CA LEU A 6 -17.21 11.27 -9.05
C LEU A 6 -17.10 11.32 -7.52
N SER A 7 -17.18 10.17 -6.84
CA SER A 7 -17.00 10.07 -5.38
C SER A 7 -15.53 10.06 -4.97
N LEU A 8 -14.63 9.57 -5.84
CA LEU A 8 -13.19 9.51 -5.55
C LEU A 8 -12.49 10.88 -5.67
N LEU A 9 -13.01 11.79 -6.49
CA LEU A 9 -12.44 13.14 -6.66
C LEU A 9 -12.67 14.08 -5.45
N LEU A 10 -13.53 13.71 -4.50
CA LEU A 10 -13.88 14.56 -3.35
C LEU A 10 -13.26 14.08 -2.03
N ALA A 11 -12.78 12.85 -1.93
CA ALA A 11 -12.29 12.28 -0.67
C ALA A 11 -10.92 12.86 -0.26
N SER A 12 -10.01 13.10 -1.22
CA SER A 12 -8.71 13.76 -0.97
C SER A 12 -8.83 15.24 -0.59
N SER A 13 -9.98 15.86 -0.86
CA SER A 13 -10.21 17.29 -0.59
C SER A 13 -10.75 17.61 0.82
N SER A 14 -11.00 16.59 1.65
CA SER A 14 -11.64 16.79 2.95
C SER A 14 -10.71 17.02 4.16
N ILE A 15 -9.38 17.04 3.94
CA ILE A 15 -8.39 17.41 4.99
C ILE A 15 -7.93 18.89 4.88
N ALA A 16 -8.34 19.62 3.85
CA ALA A 16 -7.98 21.03 3.68
C ALA A 16 -8.97 22.01 4.39
N GLY A 17 -9.06 21.92 5.71
CA GLY A 17 -9.82 22.88 6.53
C GLY A 17 -8.93 23.99 7.10
N PHE A 18 -9.10 25.22 6.58
CA PHE A 18 -8.59 26.53 7.05
C PHE A 18 -7.17 26.97 6.65
N VAL A 19 -7.08 27.73 5.53
CA VAL A 19 -6.12 28.84 5.37
C VAL A 19 -6.80 30.01 4.62
N PRO A 20 -6.70 31.28 5.10
CA PRO A 20 -7.37 32.42 4.48
C PRO A 20 -6.65 32.93 3.23
N ARG A 21 -7.44 33.37 2.24
CA ARG A 21 -6.99 34.04 1.00
C ARG A 21 -6.07 35.24 1.29
N LEU A 22 -4.94 35.31 0.57
CA LEU A 22 -4.17 36.54 0.39
C LEU A 22 -4.05 36.87 -1.10
N ASP A 23 -4.36 38.13 -1.42
CA ASP A 23 -4.40 38.72 -2.76
C ASP A 23 -3.02 38.75 -3.44
N SER A 24 -2.98 38.35 -4.71
CA SER A 24 -1.82 38.51 -5.59
C SER A 24 -1.78 39.91 -6.21
N THR A 25 -0.66 40.62 -6.07
CA THR A 25 -0.28 41.70 -7.00
C THR A 25 1.11 41.45 -7.60
N ALA A 26 1.16 41.69 -8.90
CA ALA A 26 2.21 41.52 -9.90
C ALA A 26 3.66 41.86 -9.49
N ILE A 27 4.64 41.27 -10.21
CA ILE A 27 5.59 42.00 -11.08
C ILE A 27 6.32 41.02 -12.02
N SER A 28 6.34 41.39 -13.30
CA SER A 28 7.03 40.78 -14.44
C SER A 28 8.51 41.14 -14.52
N GLY A 29 9.36 40.24 -15.03
CA GLY A 29 10.73 40.57 -15.44
C GLY A 29 11.43 39.49 -16.28
N ASN A 30 11.47 39.69 -17.60
CA ASN A 30 12.29 38.99 -18.60
C ASN A 30 13.79 38.94 -18.24
N VAL A 31 14.54 37.89 -18.64
CA VAL A 31 15.75 37.96 -19.51
C VAL A 31 16.15 36.57 -20.10
N LYS A 32 16.16 36.56 -21.44
CA LYS A 32 16.95 35.86 -22.50
C LYS A 32 18.02 34.77 -22.22
N ASN A 33 17.87 33.69 -23.00
CA ASN A 33 18.81 32.87 -23.79
C ASN A 33 20.33 33.16 -23.73
N ASP A 34 21.13 32.10 -23.56
CA ASP A 34 22.27 31.81 -24.44
C ASP A 34 22.49 30.30 -24.61
N THR A 35 22.87 29.94 -25.84
CA THR A 35 23.14 28.60 -26.38
C THR A 35 24.64 28.39 -26.50
N ARG A 36 25.16 27.19 -26.17
CA ARG A 36 26.20 26.51 -27.00
C ARG A 36 26.56 25.08 -26.55
N ARG A 37 26.81 24.28 -27.59
CA ARG A 37 27.13 22.84 -27.66
C ARG A 37 28.54 22.49 -27.16
N GLY A 38 28.73 21.23 -26.76
CA GLY A 38 30.02 20.50 -26.90
C GLY A 38 30.15 19.26 -26.01
N VAL A 39 30.05 18.07 -26.61
CA VAL A 39 30.48 16.77 -26.02
C VAL A 39 31.93 16.50 -26.42
N PRO A 40 32.79 15.95 -25.54
CA PRO A 40 33.32 14.60 -25.79
C PRO A 40 33.46 13.71 -24.55
N LYS A 41 33.52 12.39 -24.84
CA LYS A 41 33.70 11.22 -23.97
C LYS A 41 35.05 11.14 -23.24
N GLU A 42 34.99 10.37 -22.14
CA GLU A 42 35.98 9.45 -21.57
C GLU A 42 36.98 9.88 -20.47
N THR A 43 37.02 9.00 -19.45
CA THR A 43 37.97 8.81 -18.34
C THR A 43 38.04 9.88 -17.26
N PHE A 44 37.89 9.50 -15.98
CA PHE A 44 38.78 9.93 -14.88
C PHE A 44 38.40 9.24 -13.54
N PHE A 45 39.17 8.23 -13.15
CA PHE A 45 39.46 7.98 -11.72
C PHE A 45 40.54 8.99 -11.32
N GLN A 46 40.22 9.97 -10.46
CA GLN A 46 41.16 10.58 -9.51
C GLN A 46 40.45 11.51 -8.52
N SER A 47 40.62 11.17 -7.25
CA SER A 47 40.67 12.03 -6.05
C SER A 47 39.81 13.30 -6.00
N PHE A 48 38.80 13.29 -5.12
CA PHE A 48 38.44 14.49 -4.35
C PHE A 48 38.27 14.11 -2.88
N ASP A 49 39.23 14.59 -2.07
CA ASP A 49 39.10 14.75 -0.63
C ASP A 49 37.93 15.69 -0.30
N GLU A 50 37.25 15.36 0.81
CA GLU A 50 36.45 16.24 1.67
C GLU A 50 35.46 17.18 0.95
N ARG A 51 34.39 16.60 0.40
CA ARG A 51 33.08 17.24 0.35
C ARG A 51 32.09 16.32 1.03
N GLY A 52 31.35 16.82 2.02
CA GLY A 52 30.15 16.15 2.49
C GLY A 52 29.16 16.08 1.34
N ILE A 53 29.20 15.00 0.57
CA ILE A 53 28.27 14.72 -0.50
C ILE A 53 27.01 14.22 0.19
N PHE A 54 26.07 15.13 0.48
CA PHE A 54 24.71 14.74 0.75
C PHE A 54 24.12 14.27 -0.58
N GLY A 55 23.82 12.98 -0.66
CA GLY A 55 23.02 12.41 -1.73
C GLY A 55 21.55 12.87 -1.65
N PRO A 56 20.71 12.43 -2.58
CA PRO A 56 19.26 12.63 -2.58
C PRO A 56 18.64 12.16 -1.25
N ILE A 57 17.57 12.83 -0.83
CA ILE A 57 16.99 12.70 0.51
C ILE A 57 15.80 11.74 0.42
N ALA A 58 15.74 10.74 1.32
CA ALA A 58 14.60 9.84 1.42
C ALA A 58 13.34 10.61 1.85
N THR A 59 12.19 10.31 1.23
CA THR A 59 10.95 11.09 1.41
C THR A 59 9.98 10.46 2.41
N ASP A 60 10.17 9.18 2.75
CA ASP A 60 9.54 8.46 3.88
C ASP A 60 10.13 8.84 5.25
N SER A 61 11.16 9.69 5.23
CA SER A 61 11.80 10.34 6.38
C SER A 61 12.05 11.83 6.08
N ALA A 62 10.98 12.59 5.88
CA ALA A 62 11.11 14.03 5.66
C ALA A 62 11.44 14.77 6.97
N VAL A 63 12.54 15.53 6.98
CA VAL A 63 12.54 17.02 6.94
C VAL A 63 13.97 17.61 6.90
N GLY A 64 14.16 18.65 6.08
CA GLY A 64 14.82 19.87 6.58
C GLY A 64 16.20 20.20 6.05
N ILE A 65 16.42 20.13 4.73
CA ILE A 65 17.62 20.70 4.13
C ILE A 65 17.28 22.03 3.44
N ALA A 66 17.32 23.11 4.21
CA ALA A 66 17.68 24.42 3.69
C ALA A 66 19.12 24.69 4.14
N GLY A 67 20.08 24.47 3.23
CA GLY A 67 21.50 24.48 3.57
C GLY A 67 22.45 24.88 2.44
N GLY A 68 21.96 25.61 1.44
CA GLY A 68 22.76 26.37 0.48
C GLY A 68 21.87 27.46 -0.10
N GLN A 69 22.32 28.72 -0.15
CA GLN A 69 21.47 29.83 -0.58
C GLN A 69 20.90 29.60 -1.99
N VAL A 70 19.60 29.33 -2.06
CA VAL A 70 18.75 29.67 -3.20
C VAL A 70 17.62 30.51 -2.64
N THR A 71 17.62 31.80 -2.98
CA THR A 71 16.51 32.72 -2.74
C THR A 71 15.27 32.24 -3.48
N CYS A 72 14.25 31.79 -2.77
CA CYS A 72 12.87 31.92 -3.21
C CYS A 72 11.98 32.21 -1.98
N GLY A 73 11.18 33.27 -2.07
CA GLY A 73 10.53 33.90 -0.94
C GLY A 73 9.28 33.19 -0.45
N SER A 74 9.24 32.92 0.86
CA SER A 74 8.05 32.75 1.72
C SER A 74 7.02 31.63 1.39
N PRO A 75 6.29 31.13 2.42
CA PRO A 75 6.15 29.68 2.68
C PRO A 75 4.72 29.12 2.43
N PRO A 76 4.45 27.83 2.71
CA PRO A 76 4.04 27.46 4.08
C PRO A 76 4.70 26.16 4.58
N VAL A 77 5.48 26.28 5.68
CA VAL A 77 5.94 25.16 6.52
C VAL A 77 5.54 25.55 7.94
N SER A 78 4.39 25.07 8.41
CA SER A 78 3.78 25.62 9.64
C SER A 78 3.24 24.60 10.64
N SER A 79 3.51 23.29 10.54
CA SER A 79 2.93 22.32 11.49
C SER A 79 3.87 21.28 12.11
N PHE A 80 4.97 20.87 11.48
CA PHE A 80 5.69 19.67 11.96
C PHE A 80 6.62 19.87 13.19
N PHE A 81 7.14 21.09 13.43
CA PHE A 81 8.15 21.33 14.49
C PHE A 81 7.70 22.26 15.59
N ALA A 82 6.42 22.59 15.65
CA ALA A 82 5.89 23.34 16.78
C ALA A 82 6.16 22.58 18.10
N ASP A 83 6.26 21.25 18.03
CA ASP A 83 6.66 20.38 19.13
C ASP A 83 7.44 19.19 18.56
N LEU A 84 8.57 18.82 19.17
CA LEU A 84 9.19 17.52 18.89
C LEU A 84 8.16 16.44 19.26
N ASN A 85 7.62 15.72 18.29
CA ASN A 85 6.88 14.48 18.50
C ASN A 85 7.82 13.31 18.28
N PRO A 86 8.57 12.87 19.31
CA PRO A 86 9.37 11.68 19.17
C PRO A 86 8.48 10.41 19.04
N PRO A 87 8.96 9.35 18.39
CA PRO A 87 8.36 8.01 18.46
C PRO A 87 8.62 7.32 19.82
N PHE A 88 8.84 8.08 20.90
CA PHE A 88 9.08 7.51 22.22
C PHE A 88 7.74 7.28 22.93
N PRO A 89 7.56 6.14 23.62
CA PRO A 89 6.38 5.92 24.45
C PRO A 89 6.33 6.97 25.57
N THR A 90 5.47 7.97 25.40
CA THR A 90 5.17 9.06 26.35
C THR A 90 3.69 9.02 26.74
N ASN A 91 3.19 7.84 27.13
CA ASN A 91 1.83 7.70 27.64
C ASN A 91 1.80 6.67 28.77
N SER A 92 0.66 6.55 29.44
CA SER A 92 0.32 5.30 30.13
C SER A 92 0.38 4.17 29.10
N CYS A 93 1.51 3.46 29.05
CA CYS A 93 1.88 2.46 28.04
C CYS A 93 1.06 1.18 28.05
N THR A 94 -0.18 1.26 28.53
CA THR A 94 -1.09 0.14 28.70
C THR A 94 -2.35 0.28 27.85
N ASP A 95 -2.76 1.49 27.45
CA ASP A 95 -4.10 1.72 26.91
C ASP A 95 -4.03 2.43 25.55
N ARG A 96 -4.32 1.69 24.48
CA ARG A 96 -4.68 2.26 23.17
C ARG A 96 -6.14 2.68 23.21
N GLU A 97 -6.47 3.82 22.62
CA GLU A 97 -7.87 4.21 22.45
C GLU A 97 -8.51 3.37 21.36
N TRP A 98 -9.74 2.92 21.57
CA TRP A 98 -10.52 2.14 20.60
C TRP A 98 -11.81 2.87 20.28
N ASP A 99 -12.08 3.11 18.99
CA ASP A 99 -13.28 3.83 18.54
C ASP A 99 -14.34 2.94 17.88
N GLY A 100 -14.14 1.62 17.90
CA GLY A 100 -15.01 0.65 17.22
C GLY A 100 -14.51 0.21 15.85
N THR A 101 -13.56 0.94 15.26
CA THR A 101 -12.99 0.64 13.93
C THR A 101 -11.48 0.71 13.90
N SER A 102 -10.87 1.37 14.89
CA SER A 102 -9.44 1.63 14.92
C SER A 102 -8.90 1.72 16.34
N ILE A 103 -7.63 1.36 16.47
CA ILE A 103 -6.82 1.71 17.62
C ILE A 103 -6.09 3.03 17.35
N LYS A 104 -6.01 3.86 18.38
CA LYS A 104 -5.27 5.13 18.37
C LYS A 104 -4.29 5.16 19.52
N GLN A 105 -3.14 5.72 19.25
CA GLN A 105 -2.20 6.18 20.26
C GLN A 105 -2.01 7.68 20.02
N PRO A 106 -2.92 8.52 20.54
CA PRO A 106 -2.84 9.95 20.32
C PRO A 106 -1.49 10.49 20.75
N THR A 107 -0.96 11.41 19.96
CA THR A 107 0.27 12.10 20.29
C THR A 107 0.06 12.94 21.55
N HIS A 108 0.91 12.73 22.56
CA HIS A 108 0.92 13.51 23.79
C HIS A 108 2.30 14.11 24.05
N ASN A 109 2.33 15.42 24.29
CA ASN A 109 3.57 16.13 24.65
C ASN A 109 3.78 16.06 26.16
N ASP A 110 4.54 15.08 26.63
CA ASP A 110 4.79 14.95 28.07
C ASP A 110 5.90 15.86 28.58
N TRP A 111 7.01 15.93 27.85
CA TRP A 111 8.17 16.75 28.22
C TRP A 111 8.75 17.46 27.01
N ARG A 112 9.05 18.75 27.20
CA ARG A 112 9.91 19.53 26.32
C ARG A 112 11.33 19.51 26.84
N VAL A 113 12.28 19.20 25.96
CA VAL A 113 13.72 19.25 26.24
C VAL A 113 14.36 20.42 25.51
N SER A 114 15.21 21.18 26.19
CA SER A 114 15.87 22.38 25.67
C SER A 114 17.09 22.74 26.53
N PHE A 115 17.63 23.94 26.30
CA PHE A 115 18.58 24.59 27.19
C PHE A 115 18.18 26.06 27.40
N ALA A 116 18.55 26.61 28.55
CA ALA A 116 18.11 27.93 28.99
C ALA A 116 18.54 29.07 28.06
N GLU A 117 19.65 28.90 27.34
CA GLU A 117 20.12 29.88 26.37
C GLU A 117 19.32 29.84 25.05
N HIS A 118 18.61 28.76 24.74
CA HIS A 118 17.89 28.64 23.48
C HIS A 118 16.69 29.59 23.45
N SER A 119 16.65 30.49 22.47
CA SER A 119 15.58 31.48 22.31
C SER A 119 14.21 30.89 21.93
N GLY A 120 14.16 29.62 21.52
CA GLY A 120 12.96 28.97 21.01
C GLY A 120 12.71 29.23 19.52
N ALA A 121 13.59 30.00 18.87
CA ALA A 121 13.50 30.30 17.44
C ALA A 121 13.70 29.03 16.59
N PHE A 122 12.93 28.91 15.51
CA PHE A 122 12.94 27.74 14.63
C PHE A 122 14.24 27.63 13.83
N GLU A 123 14.78 28.78 13.37
CA GLU A 123 16.04 28.85 12.63
C GLU A 123 17.27 28.38 13.43
N ASN A 124 17.11 28.16 14.74
CA ASN A 124 18.15 27.75 15.66
C ASN A 124 18.19 26.23 15.89
N HIS A 125 17.66 25.44 14.95
CA HIS A 125 17.93 24.01 14.86
C HIS A 125 18.20 23.55 13.43
N LYS A 126 18.85 22.40 13.27
CA LYS A 126 19.11 21.75 11.98
C LYS A 126 19.38 20.25 12.14
N ALA A 127 19.04 19.46 11.13
CA ALA A 127 19.59 18.11 11.00
C ALA A 127 21.09 18.21 10.68
N ILE A 128 21.93 17.44 11.38
CA ILE A 128 23.39 17.41 11.16
C ILE A 128 23.88 16.07 10.61
N ARG A 129 23.08 15.02 10.76
CA ARG A 129 23.32 13.67 10.24
C ARG A 129 21.98 12.97 10.09
N PHE A 130 21.85 12.16 9.05
CA PHE A 130 20.81 11.14 8.92
C PHE A 130 21.41 9.93 8.21
N ASP A 131 20.80 8.78 8.43
CA ASP A 131 21.04 7.56 7.66
C ASP A 131 19.68 7.02 7.20
N THR A 132 19.60 5.74 6.82
CA THR A 132 18.37 5.12 6.37
C THR A 132 17.25 5.14 7.42
N GLN A 133 17.56 5.23 8.72
CA GLN A 133 16.59 5.03 9.81
C GLN A 133 16.70 6.07 10.95
N THR A 134 17.82 6.77 11.07
CA THR A 134 18.09 7.70 12.18
C THR A 134 18.30 9.13 11.72
N VAL A 135 18.04 10.07 12.62
CA VAL A 135 18.36 11.49 12.43
C VAL A 135 18.95 12.09 13.70
N SER A 136 19.98 12.93 13.52
CA SER A 136 20.58 13.74 14.58
C SER A 136 20.21 15.21 14.37
N ILE A 137 19.48 15.79 15.33
CA ILE A 137 19.03 17.18 15.28
C ILE A 137 19.84 18.00 16.28
N GLN A 138 20.47 19.07 15.81
CA GLN A 138 21.19 20.02 16.66
C GLN A 138 20.42 21.30 16.83
N TYR A 139 20.14 21.65 18.08
CA TYR A 139 19.66 22.95 18.54
C TYR A 139 20.85 23.81 18.97
N PHE A 140 20.84 25.10 18.67
CA PHE A 140 21.99 25.98 18.94
C PHE A 140 21.60 27.42 19.29
N GLN A 141 22.34 28.03 20.22
CA GLN A 141 22.31 29.48 20.46
C GLN A 141 23.74 29.98 20.67
N GLY A 142 24.28 30.65 19.67
CA GLY A 142 25.70 31.02 19.68
C GLY A 142 26.59 29.77 19.74
N ARG A 143 27.28 29.58 20.87
CA ARG A 143 28.18 28.43 21.12
C ARG A 143 27.55 27.31 21.95
N ALA A 144 26.39 27.57 22.55
CA ALA A 144 25.63 26.58 23.31
C ALA A 144 24.87 25.69 22.32
N THR A 145 25.03 24.37 22.42
CA THR A 145 24.32 23.43 21.56
C THR A 145 23.76 22.25 22.34
N MET A 146 22.64 21.69 21.85
CA MET A 146 22.09 20.41 22.27
C MET A 146 21.83 19.57 21.01
N THR A 147 22.44 18.40 20.93
CA THR A 147 22.20 17.44 19.84
C THR A 147 21.32 16.30 20.35
N ALA A 148 20.17 16.09 19.72
CA ALA A 148 19.29 14.97 19.98
C ALA A 148 19.56 13.86 18.97
N TYR A 149 19.82 12.64 19.47
CA TYR A 149 19.95 11.44 18.65
C TYR A 149 18.59 10.73 18.60
N LEU A 150 17.92 10.80 17.46
CA LEU A 150 16.61 10.17 17.24
C LEU A 150 16.83 8.84 16.51
N VAL A 151 16.80 7.75 17.28
CA VAL A 151 17.04 6.39 16.81
C VAL A 151 15.82 5.53 17.16
N PRO A 152 15.09 4.99 16.16
CA PRO A 152 13.98 4.08 16.40
C PRO A 152 14.39 2.92 17.29
N GLY A 153 13.51 2.54 18.23
CA GLY A 153 13.78 1.48 19.19
C GLY A 153 14.70 1.85 20.36
N SER A 154 15.31 3.03 20.40
CA SER A 154 16.02 3.44 21.62
C SER A 154 14.99 3.67 22.75
N PRO A 155 15.09 2.98 23.90
CA PRO A 155 14.19 3.24 25.03
C PRO A 155 14.48 4.59 25.70
N TYR A 156 15.58 5.27 25.34
CA TYR A 156 15.95 6.56 25.90
C TYR A 156 16.01 7.64 24.82
N LEU A 157 15.44 8.81 25.11
CA LEU A 157 15.78 10.05 24.42
C LEU A 157 17.19 10.48 24.86
N THR A 158 18.11 10.61 23.90
CA THR A 158 19.52 10.91 24.19
C THR A 158 19.91 12.30 23.69
N LEU A 159 20.44 13.13 24.60
CA LEU A 159 20.72 14.55 24.39
C LEU A 159 22.17 14.87 24.76
N GLN A 160 22.98 15.24 23.77
CA GLN A 160 24.35 15.71 23.99
C GLN A 160 24.39 17.24 24.05
N TYR A 161 24.73 17.77 25.22
CA TYR A 161 24.92 19.20 25.45
C TYR A 161 26.39 19.59 25.31
N ASN A 162 26.62 20.79 24.79
CA ASN A 162 27.93 21.43 24.77
C ASN A 162 27.77 22.91 25.13
N ALA A 163 28.38 23.31 26.24
CA ALA A 163 28.31 24.67 26.81
C ALA A 163 26.88 25.25 26.90
N ALA A 164 25.89 24.40 27.16
CA ALA A 164 24.48 24.75 27.21
C ALA A 164 23.91 24.37 28.58
N THR A 165 22.94 25.11 29.11
CA THR A 165 22.34 24.86 30.43
C THR A 165 21.05 24.04 30.27
N PRO A 166 21.05 22.70 30.49
CA PRO A 166 19.86 21.87 30.33
C PRO A 166 18.60 22.44 30.97
N LEU A 167 17.50 22.35 30.25
CA LEU A 167 16.17 22.77 30.68
C LEU A 167 15.14 21.75 30.20
N LEU A 168 14.47 21.11 31.14
CA LEU A 168 13.34 20.22 30.90
C LEU A 168 12.08 20.88 31.44
N THR A 169 11.00 20.87 30.66
CA THR A 169 9.72 21.46 31.03
C THR A 169 8.62 20.44 30.77
N PRO A 170 7.78 20.07 31.75
CA PRO A 170 6.64 19.22 31.49
C PRO A 170 5.64 19.97 30.61
N ALA A 171 5.08 19.27 29.63
CA ALA A 171 4.06 19.78 28.72
C ALA A 171 2.67 19.15 29.00
N ASN A 172 2.61 18.11 29.83
CA ASN A 172 1.38 17.43 30.24
C ASN A 172 1.20 17.40 31.78
N GLY A 173 1.32 18.55 32.43
CA GLY A 173 1.18 18.69 33.89
C GLY A 173 2.33 19.46 34.54
N GLY A 174 2.35 19.48 35.88
CA GLY A 174 3.46 20.03 36.67
C GLY A 174 4.40 18.96 37.22
N ILE A 175 5.36 19.38 38.04
CA ILE A 175 6.26 18.47 38.77
C ILE A 175 5.65 18.15 40.15
N GLN A 176 5.39 16.87 40.41
CA GLN A 176 4.88 16.39 41.70
C GLN A 176 6.01 16.03 42.67
N SER A 177 7.03 15.33 42.19
CA SER A 177 8.17 14.94 43.02
C SER A 177 9.48 14.88 42.23
N PHE A 178 10.59 15.11 42.92
CA PHE A 178 11.94 14.99 42.37
C PHE A 178 12.84 14.24 43.35
N ASN A 179 13.51 13.19 42.89
CA ASN A 179 14.34 12.29 43.69
C ASN A 179 13.66 11.78 44.98
N GLY A 180 12.38 11.43 44.87
CA GLY A 180 11.57 10.93 45.98
C GLY A 180 11.09 11.99 46.97
N LYS A 181 11.42 13.27 46.76
CA LYS A 181 10.88 14.39 47.54
C LYS A 181 9.69 15.00 46.83
N THR A 182 8.52 14.95 47.45
CA THR A 182 7.33 15.68 47.01
C THR A 182 7.58 17.19 47.06
N LEU A 183 7.19 17.91 46.01
CA LEU A 183 7.29 19.36 45.93
C LEU A 183 5.90 19.98 46.00
N ALA A 184 5.68 20.89 46.95
CA ALA A 184 4.51 21.76 46.90
C ALA A 184 4.68 22.84 45.81
N VAL A 185 3.58 23.44 45.37
CA VAL A 185 3.62 24.55 44.41
C VAL A 185 4.46 25.69 44.98
N GLY A 186 5.43 26.16 44.19
CA GLY A 186 6.43 27.16 44.56
C GLY A 186 7.70 26.59 45.19
N GLU A 187 7.74 25.30 45.52
CA GLU A 187 8.94 24.65 46.06
C GLU A 187 9.93 24.23 44.98
N SER A 188 11.19 24.11 45.38
CA SER A 188 12.25 23.59 44.54
C SER A 188 13.13 22.61 45.32
N GLU A 189 13.66 21.62 44.61
CA GLU A 189 14.65 20.69 45.13
C GLU A 189 15.85 20.61 44.20
N SER A 190 17.06 20.61 44.75
CA SER A 190 18.29 20.49 43.98
C SER A 190 19.03 19.22 44.36
N ALA A 191 19.46 18.47 43.36
CA ALA A 191 20.28 17.28 43.55
C ALA A 191 21.49 17.33 42.62
N THR A 192 22.61 16.77 43.09
CA THR A 192 23.83 16.60 42.30
C THR A 192 24.12 15.12 42.16
N GLY A 193 24.29 14.64 40.93
CA GLY A 193 24.48 13.21 40.67
C GLY A 193 24.46 12.89 39.19
N THR A 194 24.27 11.61 38.89
CA THR A 194 24.20 11.05 37.53
C THR A 194 22.85 10.37 37.26
N GLU A 195 21.97 10.33 38.24
CA GLU A 195 20.67 9.67 38.16
C GLU A 195 19.66 10.51 38.92
N PHE A 196 18.53 10.74 38.29
CA PHE A 196 17.43 11.51 38.85
C PHE A 196 16.10 10.87 38.47
N THR A 197 15.13 10.99 39.37
CA THR A 197 13.75 10.55 39.15
C THR A 197 12.83 11.75 39.26
N VAL A 198 11.93 11.92 38.30
CA VAL A 198 10.85 12.90 38.37
C VAL A 198 9.51 12.22 38.21
N THR A 199 8.54 12.59 39.04
CA THR A 199 7.14 12.21 38.86
C THR A 199 6.33 13.47 38.56
N ASP A 200 5.56 13.44 37.48
CA ASP A 200 4.67 14.53 37.13
C ASP A 200 3.36 14.51 37.94
N THR A 201 2.54 15.53 37.80
CA THR A 201 1.23 15.62 38.48
C THR A 201 0.18 14.63 37.98
N LYS A 202 0.44 13.89 36.90
CA LYS A 202 -0.39 12.79 36.40
C LYS A 202 0.01 11.45 37.00
N GLY A 203 1.14 11.41 37.72
CA GLY A 203 1.67 10.21 38.35
C GLY A 203 2.65 9.43 37.46
N THR A 204 2.95 9.92 36.25
CA THR A 204 3.93 9.29 35.37
C THR A 204 5.34 9.60 35.88
N THR A 205 6.18 8.57 35.93
CA THR A 205 7.56 8.69 36.41
C THR A 205 8.56 8.60 35.27
N TYR A 206 9.56 9.47 35.29
CA TYR A 206 10.66 9.51 34.33
C TYR A 206 12.00 9.42 35.04
N LEU A 207 12.94 8.73 34.40
CA LEU A 207 14.33 8.67 34.83
C LEU A 207 15.16 9.58 33.93
N VAL A 208 16.01 10.39 34.55
CA VAL A 208 16.99 11.24 33.88
C VAL A 208 18.37 10.74 34.29
N TYR A 209 19.13 10.22 33.33
CA TYR A 209 20.50 9.79 33.52
C TYR A 209 21.47 10.81 32.94
N ALA A 210 22.51 11.16 33.69
CA ALA A 210 23.61 11.99 33.19
C ALA A 210 24.89 11.15 33.15
N LEU A 211 25.57 11.12 32.00
CA LEU A 211 26.82 10.35 31.84
C LEU A 211 28.02 11.01 32.51
N SER A 212 27.82 12.22 33.05
CA SER A 212 28.75 12.94 33.91
C SER A 212 27.93 13.71 34.95
N SER A 213 28.46 13.88 36.16
CA SER A 213 27.73 14.52 37.25
C SER A 213 27.23 15.92 36.87
N VAL A 214 25.97 16.19 37.18
CA VAL A 214 25.30 17.48 36.96
C VAL A 214 24.49 17.83 38.20
N THR A 215 24.33 19.12 38.46
CA THR A 215 23.39 19.60 39.48
C THR A 215 22.13 20.11 38.80
N LEU A 216 21.01 19.43 39.05
CA LEU A 216 19.68 19.78 38.54
C LEU A 216 18.80 20.31 39.68
N THR A 217 18.08 21.39 39.41
CA THR A 217 17.06 21.95 40.28
C THR A 217 15.69 21.75 39.64
N ALA A 218 14.83 20.99 40.30
CA ALA A 218 13.42 20.86 39.92
C ALA A 218 12.59 21.90 40.70
N THR A 219 11.70 22.60 40.01
CA THR A 219 10.78 23.59 40.57
C THR A 219 9.36 23.26 40.14
N SER A 220 8.45 23.18 41.11
CA SER A 220 7.01 23.04 40.85
C SER A 220 6.39 24.42 40.77
N ASP A 221 6.13 24.93 39.57
CA ASP A 221 5.58 26.29 39.39
C ASP A 221 4.07 26.33 39.63
N SER A 222 3.37 25.26 39.22
CA SER A 222 1.94 25.05 39.46
C SER A 222 1.59 23.56 39.34
N SER A 223 0.31 23.20 39.50
CA SER A 223 -0.16 21.85 39.20
C SER A 223 -0.12 21.48 37.71
N ALA A 224 0.13 22.45 36.83
CA ALA A 224 0.15 22.28 35.37
C ALA A 224 1.47 22.71 34.72
N SER A 225 2.48 23.11 35.51
CA SER A 225 3.76 23.60 34.99
C SER A 225 4.90 23.41 36.00
N GLY A 226 6.12 23.35 35.51
CA GLY A 226 7.33 23.30 36.33
C GLY A 226 8.59 23.34 35.47
N THR A 227 9.76 23.26 36.09
CA THR A 227 11.02 23.17 35.34
C THR A 227 12.02 22.27 36.04
N ILE A 228 12.86 21.57 35.28
CA ILE A 228 14.11 20.98 35.75
C ILE A 228 15.24 21.67 35.02
N ARG A 229 16.09 22.40 35.75
CA ARG A 229 17.15 23.22 35.16
C ARG A 229 18.51 22.87 35.75
N ALA A 230 19.53 22.78 34.89
CA ALA A 230 20.90 22.69 35.36
C ALA A 230 21.37 24.00 36.00
N SER A 231 22.14 23.90 37.09
CA SER A 231 22.64 25.08 37.82
C SER A 231 23.67 25.93 37.04
N ALA A 232 24.28 25.37 36.00
CA ALA A 232 25.30 26.01 35.17
C ALA A 232 25.34 25.35 33.77
N PRO A 233 26.03 25.97 32.78
CA PRO A 233 26.28 25.33 31.49
C PRO A 233 26.95 23.97 31.64
N PHE A 234 26.41 22.98 30.95
CA PHE A 234 26.79 21.58 30.97
C PHE A 234 27.41 21.17 29.63
N THR A 235 28.41 20.30 29.68
CA THR A 235 28.97 19.61 28.52
C THR A 235 29.01 18.13 28.83
N GLY A 236 28.18 17.35 28.15
CA GLY A 236 27.94 15.95 28.49
C GLY A 236 26.61 15.47 27.93
N VAL A 237 26.20 14.26 28.32
CA VAL A 237 24.99 13.62 27.81
C VAL A 237 23.96 13.46 28.92
N LEU A 238 22.72 13.84 28.63
CA LEU A 238 21.53 13.48 29.39
C LEU A 238 20.69 12.47 28.60
N ARG A 239 20.16 11.47 29.28
CA ARG A 239 19.24 10.47 28.71
C ARG A 239 17.96 10.44 29.53
N LEU A 240 16.83 10.50 28.85
CA LEU A 240 15.50 10.49 29.48
C LEU A 240 14.76 9.23 29.05
N VAL A 241 14.08 8.57 30.00
CA VAL A 241 13.23 7.41 29.72
C VAL A 241 12.01 7.43 30.64
N MET A 242 10.87 7.02 30.11
CA MET A 242 9.66 6.83 30.91
C MET A 242 9.73 5.51 31.68
N LEU A 243 9.50 5.57 32.99
CA LEU A 243 9.40 4.41 33.87
C LEU A 243 7.94 3.98 33.99
N ALA A 244 7.45 3.20 33.00
CA ALA A 244 6.08 2.70 32.98
C ALA A 244 5.73 1.85 34.22
N GLU A 245 6.67 0.98 34.64
CA GLU A 245 6.52 0.15 35.83
C GLU A 245 7.81 0.17 36.66
N ALA A 246 7.69 0.09 37.99
CA ALA A 246 8.85 0.06 38.89
C ALA A 246 9.82 -1.09 38.57
N GLY A 247 9.30 -2.21 38.05
CA GLY A 247 10.08 -3.38 37.64
C GLY A 247 10.99 -3.14 36.43
N HIS A 248 10.77 -2.06 35.66
CA HIS A 248 11.60 -1.73 34.49
C HIS A 248 12.94 -1.08 34.86
N LYS A 249 13.00 -0.42 36.03
CA LYS A 249 14.15 0.37 36.46
C LYS A 249 15.47 -0.42 36.50
N PRO A 250 15.54 -1.66 37.03
CA PRO A 250 16.80 -2.40 37.11
C PRO A 250 17.47 -2.63 35.74
N LEU A 251 16.68 -2.91 34.70
CA LEU A 251 17.22 -3.08 33.34
C LEU A 251 17.70 -1.74 32.79
N LEU A 252 16.93 -0.67 32.99
CA LEU A 252 17.30 0.67 32.53
C LEU A 252 18.60 1.16 33.20
N ASP A 253 18.71 1.02 34.52
CA ASP A 253 19.91 1.37 35.28
C ASP A 253 21.16 0.62 34.82
N GLN A 254 21.00 -0.61 34.37
CA GLN A 254 22.11 -1.45 33.93
C GLN A 254 22.69 -0.99 32.58
N TYR A 255 21.87 -0.40 31.70
CA TYR A 255 22.23 -0.19 30.29
C TYR A 255 22.21 1.27 29.81
N TYR A 256 21.86 2.25 30.66
CA TYR A 256 21.78 3.67 30.25
C TYR A 256 23.10 4.28 29.76
N GLN A 257 24.27 3.69 30.05
CA GLN A 257 25.56 4.25 29.65
C GLN A 257 25.90 4.07 28.16
N VAL A 258 25.25 3.12 27.48
CA VAL A 258 25.50 2.81 26.06
C VAL A 258 24.31 3.30 25.24
N TYR A 259 24.58 4.02 24.15
CA TYR A 259 23.54 4.59 23.31
C TYR A 259 23.91 4.60 21.83
N PRO A 260 22.92 4.48 20.93
CA PRO A 260 23.14 4.54 19.49
C PRO A 260 23.15 5.99 19.01
N THR A 261 23.85 6.24 17.91
CA THR A 261 23.92 7.55 17.23
C THR A 261 23.60 7.47 15.74
N ALA A 262 23.62 6.26 15.18
CA ALA A 262 23.25 5.94 13.80
C ALA A 262 23.08 4.43 13.63
N VAL A 263 22.64 4.01 12.45
CA VAL A 263 22.61 2.61 12.04
C VAL A 263 23.09 2.46 10.60
N GLU A 264 23.85 1.40 10.35
CA GLU A 264 24.18 0.91 9.02
C GLU A 264 23.28 -0.30 8.71
N LEU A 265 22.72 -0.31 7.49
CA LEU A 265 22.01 -1.44 6.93
C LEU A 265 22.90 -2.20 5.96
N ASP A 266 22.90 -3.51 6.08
CA ASP A 266 23.58 -4.41 5.15
C ASP A 266 22.69 -5.64 4.84
N TYR A 267 22.99 -6.32 3.75
CA TYR A 267 22.19 -7.44 3.25
C TYR A 267 23.09 -8.59 2.81
N ALA A 268 22.75 -9.81 3.23
CA ALA A 268 23.43 -11.03 2.80
C ALA A 268 22.44 -11.97 2.13
N PHE A 269 22.80 -12.52 0.96
CA PHE A 269 21.91 -13.37 0.17
C PHE A 269 22.47 -14.78 -0.02
N THR A 270 21.56 -15.74 -0.02
CA THR A 270 21.69 -17.02 -0.72
C THR A 270 20.63 -17.07 -1.84
N ASP A 271 20.48 -18.21 -2.51
CA ASP A 271 19.44 -18.38 -3.53
C ASP A 271 18.02 -18.46 -2.93
N THR A 272 17.90 -18.83 -1.65
CA THR A 272 16.62 -19.10 -0.97
C THR A 272 16.39 -18.24 0.27
N THR A 273 17.40 -17.54 0.76
CA THR A 273 17.29 -16.71 1.98
C THR A 273 18.00 -15.37 1.83
N GLY A 274 17.46 -14.35 2.48
CA GLY A 274 18.06 -13.03 2.63
C GLY A 274 18.18 -12.69 4.11
N THR A 275 19.32 -12.13 4.50
CA THR A 275 19.56 -11.64 5.86
C THR A 275 19.67 -10.12 5.82
N LEU A 276 18.72 -9.43 6.46
CA LEU A 276 18.80 -8.00 6.73
C LEU A 276 19.62 -7.78 8.00
N ILE A 277 20.62 -6.91 7.96
CA ILE A 277 21.56 -6.68 9.05
C ILE A 277 21.50 -5.22 9.47
N PHE A 278 21.13 -4.97 10.71
CA PHE A 278 21.25 -3.66 11.34
C PHE A 278 22.53 -3.65 12.18
N THR A 279 23.40 -2.65 11.99
CA THR A 279 24.57 -2.43 12.84
C THR A 279 24.55 -1.01 13.40
N TRP A 280 24.30 -0.87 14.70
CA TRP A 280 24.23 0.46 15.33
C TRP A 280 25.63 0.99 15.67
N ASP A 281 25.85 2.25 15.30
CA ASP A 281 26.97 3.05 15.79
C ASP A 281 26.71 3.45 17.24
N THR A 282 27.49 2.93 18.17
CA THR A 282 27.28 3.17 19.60
C THR A 282 28.38 3.98 20.25
N VAL A 283 28.01 4.84 21.20
CA VAL A 283 28.93 5.33 22.21
C VAL A 283 28.91 4.36 23.40
N GLY A 284 30.09 3.83 23.74
CA GLY A 284 30.26 2.79 24.76
C GLY A 284 30.42 1.39 24.17
N ASP A 285 30.31 0.37 25.00
CA ASP A 285 30.42 -1.04 24.62
C ASP A 285 29.12 -1.51 23.95
N GLY A 286 29.12 -1.61 22.62
CA GLY A 286 27.95 -1.97 21.82
C GLY A 286 27.30 -3.32 22.18
N SER A 287 28.04 -4.25 22.80
CA SER A 287 27.47 -5.51 23.32
C SER A 287 26.43 -5.30 24.43
N LYS A 288 26.43 -4.10 25.04
CA LYS A 288 25.51 -3.67 26.09
C LYS A 288 24.48 -2.64 25.60
N LEU A 289 24.39 -2.41 24.29
CA LEU A 289 23.34 -1.56 23.75
C LEU A 289 21.98 -2.20 24.04
N LEU A 290 21.08 -1.44 24.68
CA LEU A 290 19.69 -1.82 24.89
C LEU A 290 18.81 -1.11 23.85
N MET A 291 18.16 -1.91 23.01
CA MET A 291 17.20 -1.45 22.01
C MET A 291 15.88 -2.18 22.20
N LEU A 292 14.80 -1.65 21.65
CA LEU A 292 13.46 -2.21 21.68
C LEU A 292 13.08 -2.73 20.30
N THR A 293 12.50 -3.92 20.28
CA THR A 293 12.06 -4.65 19.08
C THR A 293 10.55 -4.54 18.92
N TRP A 294 10.05 -4.54 17.69
CA TRP A 294 8.64 -4.84 17.40
C TRP A 294 8.44 -6.35 17.16
N PRO A 295 7.18 -6.83 17.10
CA PRO A 295 6.88 -8.22 16.80
C PRO A 295 7.64 -8.80 15.59
N HIS A 296 7.63 -8.13 14.43
CA HIS A 296 8.29 -8.65 13.23
C HIS A 296 9.81 -8.83 13.41
N HIS A 297 10.45 -7.96 14.20
CA HIS A 297 11.86 -8.11 14.52
C HIS A 297 12.12 -9.42 15.30
N ARG A 298 11.31 -9.70 16.32
CA ARG A 298 11.55 -10.88 17.17
C ARG A 298 11.32 -12.19 16.44
N LEU A 299 10.45 -12.20 15.43
CA LEU A 299 10.11 -13.39 14.65
C LEU A 299 11.24 -13.86 13.72
N THR A 300 12.12 -12.97 13.26
CA THR A 300 13.17 -13.29 12.27
C THR A 300 14.59 -13.09 12.78
N MET A 301 14.78 -12.53 13.98
CA MET A 301 16.11 -12.29 14.53
C MET A 301 16.86 -13.60 14.82
N GLN A 302 18.06 -13.71 14.26
CA GLN A 302 19.00 -14.80 14.53
C GLN A 302 19.79 -14.53 15.81
N GLU A 303 20.05 -15.60 16.57
CA GLU A 303 20.81 -15.55 17.83
C GLU A 303 20.38 -14.41 18.78
N PRO A 304 19.07 -14.25 19.05
CA PRO A 304 18.58 -13.10 19.78
C PRO A 304 19.02 -13.12 21.25
N ASN A 305 19.41 -11.96 21.77
CA ASN A 305 19.66 -11.75 23.18
C ASN A 305 18.54 -10.89 23.79
N PHE A 306 17.41 -11.52 24.09
CA PHE A 306 16.23 -10.87 24.65
C PHE A 306 16.19 -10.96 26.18
N PRO A 307 16.24 -9.84 26.92
CA PRO A 307 15.78 -9.80 28.29
C PRO A 307 14.30 -10.20 28.43
N SER A 308 13.85 -10.47 29.66
CA SER A 308 12.45 -10.83 29.93
C SER A 308 11.50 -9.72 29.44
N THR A 309 10.35 -10.09 28.88
CA THR A 309 9.31 -9.12 28.48
C THR A 309 8.75 -8.33 29.68
N THR A 310 8.88 -8.87 30.90
CA THR A 310 8.52 -8.18 32.15
C THR A 310 9.60 -7.22 32.66
N SER A 311 10.79 -7.23 32.06
CA SER A 311 11.90 -6.36 32.48
C SER A 311 11.89 -4.99 31.82
N LEU A 312 11.20 -4.84 30.69
CA LEU A 312 10.90 -3.59 30.01
C LEU A 312 9.88 -3.86 28.90
N GLY A 313 8.87 -3.00 28.77
CA GLY A 313 7.90 -3.10 27.68
C GLY A 313 7.11 -1.82 27.49
N TYR A 314 6.78 -1.50 26.24
CA TYR A 314 5.93 -0.36 25.89
C TYR A 314 4.96 -0.75 24.77
N LEU A 315 3.65 -0.54 24.98
CA LEU A 315 2.66 -0.81 23.94
C LEU A 315 2.63 0.32 22.91
N THR A 316 2.66 -0.05 21.62
CA THR A 316 2.57 0.87 20.48
C THR A 316 1.41 0.49 19.56
N THR A 317 1.08 1.32 18.56
CA THR A 317 0.14 0.96 17.48
C THR A 317 0.50 -0.35 16.77
N LYS A 318 1.80 -0.65 16.64
CA LYS A 318 2.36 -1.90 16.08
C LYS A 318 2.64 -2.99 17.12
N GLY A 319 2.02 -2.89 18.30
CA GLY A 319 2.13 -3.86 19.38
C GLY A 319 3.23 -3.57 20.39
N TRP A 320 3.52 -4.56 21.23
CA TRP A 320 4.50 -4.43 22.29
C TRP A 320 5.93 -4.33 21.77
N MET A 321 6.60 -3.28 22.22
CA MET A 321 8.04 -3.13 22.09
C MET A 321 8.76 -3.76 23.27
N TYR A 322 9.67 -4.72 23.01
CA TYR A 322 10.40 -5.48 24.03
C TYR A 322 11.92 -5.41 23.85
N PRO A 323 12.70 -5.55 24.93
CA PRO A 323 14.14 -5.32 24.91
C PRO A 323 14.91 -6.39 24.13
N ALA A 324 15.98 -5.94 23.47
CA ALA A 324 17.03 -6.76 22.91
C ALA A 324 18.40 -6.10 23.17
N LEU A 325 19.41 -6.93 23.43
CA LEU A 325 20.76 -6.50 23.73
C LEU A 325 21.72 -6.73 22.56
N GLY A 326 22.67 -5.82 22.40
CA GLY A 326 23.71 -5.88 21.36
C GLY A 326 23.48 -4.84 20.26
N ASN A 327 24.56 -4.50 19.57
CA ASN A 327 24.58 -3.49 18.51
C ASN A 327 24.51 -4.07 17.10
N GLN A 328 24.17 -5.36 16.95
CA GLN A 328 23.90 -5.94 15.64
C GLN A 328 22.70 -6.89 15.71
N TRP A 329 21.74 -6.68 14.81
CA TRP A 329 20.61 -7.60 14.60
C TRP A 329 20.71 -8.17 13.20
N ARG A 330 20.47 -9.48 13.08
CA ARG A 330 20.48 -10.21 11.81
C ARG A 330 19.11 -10.85 11.64
N MET A 331 18.35 -10.43 10.64
CA MET A 331 16.96 -10.80 10.42
C MET A 331 16.92 -11.73 9.21
N LEU A 332 16.59 -13.01 9.42
CA LEU A 332 16.55 -14.01 8.36
C LEU A 332 15.16 -14.08 7.74
N HIS A 333 15.09 -13.94 6.42
CA HIS A 333 13.86 -14.07 5.65
C HIS A 333 14.03 -15.12 4.55
N GLU A 334 12.99 -15.94 4.38
CA GLU A 334 12.89 -16.85 3.24
C GLU A 334 12.55 -16.03 1.98
N LEU A 335 13.30 -16.27 0.90
CA LEU A 335 13.09 -15.60 -0.37
C LEU A 335 12.17 -16.44 -1.25
N THR A 336 11.21 -15.79 -1.88
CA THR A 336 10.28 -16.47 -2.77
C THR A 336 11.00 -17.12 -3.97
N SER A 337 10.57 -18.35 -4.29
CA SER A 337 10.94 -19.02 -5.55
C SER A 337 10.04 -18.59 -6.71
N ILE A 338 8.93 -17.91 -6.42
CA ILE A 338 7.96 -17.43 -7.39
C ILE A 338 8.55 -16.21 -8.10
N SER A 339 8.54 -16.26 -9.44
CA SER A 339 8.89 -15.12 -10.30
C SER A 339 7.73 -14.88 -11.28
N TRP A 340 7.87 -15.24 -12.55
CA TRP A 340 6.89 -14.96 -13.60
C TRP A 340 5.55 -15.70 -13.44
N ASN A 341 5.60 -16.93 -12.90
CA ASN A 341 4.47 -17.85 -12.89
C ASN A 341 4.25 -18.48 -11.51
N PRO A 342 3.01 -18.88 -11.19
CA PRO A 342 2.73 -19.62 -9.97
C PRO A 342 3.51 -20.95 -9.95
N PRO A 343 3.79 -21.50 -8.77
CA PRO A 343 4.65 -22.68 -8.62
C PRO A 343 4.00 -23.99 -9.10
N ARG A 344 2.73 -23.96 -9.51
CA ARG A 344 1.95 -25.12 -9.93
C ARG A 344 1.28 -24.85 -11.27
N ALA A 345 1.13 -25.91 -12.06
CA ALA A 345 0.32 -25.88 -13.27
C ALA A 345 -1.17 -25.68 -12.94
N VAL A 346 -1.91 -25.14 -13.90
CA VAL A 346 -3.36 -25.04 -13.81
C VAL A 346 -3.99 -26.44 -13.72
N ASP A 347 -4.99 -26.60 -12.85
CA ASP A 347 -5.79 -27.82 -12.77
C ASP A 347 -6.42 -28.13 -14.12
N SER A 348 -6.34 -29.40 -14.54
CA SER A 348 -6.82 -29.86 -15.84
C SER A 348 -8.31 -29.53 -16.09
N SER A 349 -9.13 -29.48 -15.03
CA SER A 349 -10.55 -29.11 -15.14
C SER A 349 -10.77 -27.64 -15.47
N CYS A 350 -9.83 -26.76 -15.10
CA CYS A 350 -9.92 -25.32 -15.37
C CYS A 350 -9.31 -24.94 -16.72
N SER A 351 -8.44 -25.77 -17.29
CA SER A 351 -7.61 -25.45 -18.46
C SER A 351 -8.41 -24.96 -19.67
N SER A 352 -9.54 -25.61 -19.99
CA SER A 352 -10.37 -25.21 -21.14
C SER A 352 -11.03 -23.85 -20.95
N ALA A 353 -11.50 -23.55 -19.73
CA ALA A 353 -12.19 -22.30 -19.44
C ALA A 353 -11.21 -21.12 -19.38
N VAL A 354 -10.03 -21.33 -18.77
CA VAL A 354 -8.94 -20.33 -18.79
C VAL A 354 -8.50 -20.04 -20.22
N LEU A 355 -8.31 -21.08 -21.04
CA LEU A 355 -7.90 -20.89 -22.43
C LEU A 355 -8.94 -20.12 -23.25
N GLN A 356 -10.23 -20.46 -23.10
CA GLN A 356 -11.30 -19.77 -23.79
C GLN A 356 -11.42 -18.30 -23.36
N GLY A 357 -11.24 -18.03 -22.07
CA GLY A 357 -11.15 -16.67 -21.52
C GLY A 357 -9.99 -15.88 -22.12
N LEU A 358 -8.81 -16.51 -22.16
CA LEU A 358 -7.58 -15.90 -22.69
C LEU A 358 -7.74 -15.54 -24.17
N GLU A 359 -8.25 -16.48 -24.99
CA GLU A 359 -8.53 -16.23 -26.40
C GLU A 359 -9.51 -15.06 -26.60
N TYR A 360 -10.57 -15.01 -25.78
CA TYR A 360 -11.54 -13.93 -25.84
C TYR A 360 -10.92 -12.58 -25.48
N GLU A 361 -10.26 -12.48 -24.32
CA GLU A 361 -9.72 -11.22 -23.80
C GLU A 361 -8.57 -10.69 -24.66
N VAL A 362 -7.69 -11.56 -25.18
CA VAL A 362 -6.64 -11.16 -26.14
C VAL A 362 -7.24 -10.68 -27.46
N ALA A 363 -8.31 -11.31 -27.95
CA ALA A 363 -9.00 -10.86 -29.16
C ALA A 363 -9.68 -9.49 -29.00
N GLN A 364 -9.85 -8.98 -27.78
CA GLN A 364 -10.36 -7.62 -27.53
C GLN A 364 -9.25 -6.55 -27.50
N LEU A 365 -7.97 -6.94 -27.56
CA LEU A 365 -6.86 -6.00 -27.52
C LEU A 365 -6.63 -5.42 -28.93
N ASP A 366 -7.25 -4.28 -29.19
CA ASP A 366 -7.01 -3.48 -30.40
C ASP A 366 -5.94 -2.42 -30.11
N PRO A 367 -4.74 -2.50 -30.72
CA PRO A 367 -3.70 -1.49 -30.52
C PRO A 367 -4.15 -0.05 -30.85
N SER A 368 -5.09 0.18 -31.78
CA SER A 368 -5.56 1.55 -32.04
C SER A 368 -6.41 2.15 -30.91
N GLU A 369 -6.90 1.29 -30.01
CA GLU A 369 -7.67 1.67 -28.82
C GLU A 369 -6.83 1.49 -27.53
N ALA A 370 -5.52 1.30 -27.65
CA ALA A 370 -4.62 1.25 -26.50
C ALA A 370 -4.63 2.60 -25.76
N PRO A 371 -4.75 2.60 -24.41
CA PRO A 371 -4.93 3.83 -23.65
C PRO A 371 -3.70 4.73 -23.74
N VAL A 372 -3.92 6.04 -23.80
CA VAL A 372 -2.86 7.04 -23.60
C VAL A 372 -2.72 7.30 -22.09
N PRO A 373 -1.51 7.48 -21.54
CA PRO A 373 -1.34 7.83 -20.13
C PRO A 373 -2.14 9.10 -19.76
N GLY A 374 -3.10 8.96 -18.84
CA GLY A 374 -3.85 10.08 -18.26
C GLY A 374 -3.41 10.40 -16.83
N ASP A 375 -2.86 9.42 -16.15
CA ASP A 375 -2.29 9.40 -14.81
C ASP A 375 -1.28 8.22 -14.76
N PHE A 376 -0.56 8.02 -13.67
CA PHE A 376 0.36 6.88 -13.58
C PHE A 376 -0.32 5.64 -12.99
N TYR A 377 -1.24 5.83 -12.06
CA TYR A 377 -1.88 4.77 -11.28
C TYR A 377 -2.81 3.85 -12.10
N TYR A 378 -3.93 4.38 -12.60
CA TYR A 378 -4.95 3.62 -13.33
C TYR A 378 -4.43 3.13 -14.68
N TRP A 379 -3.63 3.96 -15.36
CA TRP A 379 -2.98 3.56 -16.60
C TRP A 379 -2.07 2.34 -16.37
N GLY A 380 -1.18 2.42 -15.37
CA GLY A 380 -0.28 1.33 -15.00
C GLY A 380 -1.05 0.06 -14.62
N GLY A 381 -2.01 0.16 -13.70
CA GLY A 381 -2.81 -0.97 -13.24
C GLY A 381 -3.57 -1.67 -14.36
N THR A 382 -4.19 -0.90 -15.26
CA THR A 382 -4.91 -1.43 -16.43
C THR A 382 -3.98 -2.21 -17.35
N LEU A 383 -2.80 -1.66 -17.67
CA LEU A 383 -1.84 -2.33 -18.54
C LEU A 383 -1.22 -3.55 -17.87
N ALA A 384 -0.95 -3.52 -16.57
CA ALA A 384 -0.42 -4.67 -15.84
C ALA A 384 -1.38 -5.87 -15.87
N ALA A 385 -2.69 -5.62 -15.76
CA ALA A 385 -3.72 -6.64 -15.93
C ALA A 385 -3.69 -7.26 -17.35
N LYS A 386 -3.42 -6.46 -18.40
CA LYS A 386 -3.26 -6.99 -19.78
C LYS A 386 -1.94 -7.71 -19.97
N ALA A 387 -0.85 -7.21 -19.41
CA ALA A 387 0.47 -7.85 -19.44
C ALA A 387 0.44 -9.25 -18.83
N ARG A 388 -0.41 -9.46 -17.81
CA ARG A 388 -0.63 -10.78 -17.21
C ARG A 388 -1.14 -11.82 -18.22
N LEU A 389 -1.92 -11.42 -19.23
CA LEU A 389 -2.41 -12.33 -20.27
C LEU A 389 -1.27 -12.94 -21.10
N ALA A 390 -0.21 -12.19 -21.42
CA ALA A 390 0.95 -12.70 -22.13
C ALA A 390 1.71 -13.77 -21.31
N LEU A 391 1.83 -13.57 -19.99
CA LEU A 391 2.46 -14.55 -19.10
C LEU A 391 1.63 -15.83 -18.98
N ILE A 392 0.29 -15.72 -18.92
CA ILE A 392 -0.60 -16.87 -18.91
C ILE A 392 -0.54 -17.59 -20.27
N ALA A 393 -0.50 -16.87 -21.38
CA ALA A 393 -0.34 -17.44 -22.72
C ALA A 393 0.97 -18.24 -22.84
N GLU A 394 2.09 -17.69 -22.34
CA GLU A 394 3.36 -18.42 -22.25
C GLU A 394 3.22 -19.70 -21.40
N ASN A 395 2.59 -19.60 -20.23
CA ASN A 395 2.41 -20.73 -19.31
C ASN A 395 1.57 -21.87 -19.92
N LEU A 396 0.55 -21.53 -20.71
CA LEU A 396 -0.31 -22.48 -21.42
C LEU A 396 0.24 -22.95 -22.78
N GLY A 397 1.41 -22.46 -23.19
CA GLY A 397 2.04 -22.80 -24.47
C GLY A 397 1.35 -22.20 -25.71
N ARG A 398 0.61 -21.09 -25.54
CA ARG A 398 -0.10 -20.35 -26.60
C ARG A 398 0.68 -19.13 -27.06
N SER A 399 1.84 -19.39 -27.67
CA SER A 399 2.71 -18.32 -28.17
C SER A 399 2.05 -17.41 -29.20
N ASP A 400 1.04 -17.90 -29.91
CA ASP A 400 0.23 -17.12 -30.87
C ASP A 400 -0.57 -15.99 -30.22
N LEU A 401 -0.85 -16.09 -28.92
CA LEU A 401 -1.59 -15.06 -28.17
C LEU A 401 -0.67 -14.02 -27.50
N ILE A 402 0.65 -14.21 -27.53
CA ILE A 402 1.60 -13.29 -26.88
C ILE A 402 1.73 -12.00 -27.68
N THR A 403 2.01 -12.08 -28.98
CA THR A 403 2.26 -10.89 -29.82
C THR A 403 1.13 -9.86 -29.78
N PRO A 404 -0.17 -10.23 -29.90
CA PRO A 404 -1.25 -9.23 -29.79
C PRO A 404 -1.27 -8.46 -28.46
N VAL A 405 -0.90 -9.12 -27.35
CA VAL A 405 -0.77 -8.46 -26.05
C VAL A 405 0.40 -7.49 -26.08
N ILE A 406 1.57 -7.90 -26.58
CA ILE A 406 2.77 -7.07 -26.63
C ILE A 406 2.56 -5.85 -27.52
N ASP A 407 1.99 -6.01 -28.72
CA ASP A 407 1.69 -4.90 -29.64
C ASP A 407 0.77 -3.86 -28.98
N TYR A 408 -0.23 -4.30 -28.21
CA TYR A 408 -1.13 -3.43 -27.46
C TYR A 408 -0.40 -2.65 -26.36
N LEU A 409 0.45 -3.32 -25.58
CA LEU A 409 1.23 -2.70 -24.51
C LEU A 409 2.25 -1.69 -25.06
N GLU A 410 2.99 -2.05 -26.11
CA GLU A 410 3.96 -1.18 -26.77
C GLU A 410 3.29 0.06 -27.36
N THR A 411 2.12 -0.10 -28.00
CA THR A 411 1.37 1.03 -28.55
C THR A 411 0.99 2.05 -27.46
N SER A 412 0.57 1.57 -26.28
CA SER A 412 0.31 2.44 -25.14
C SER A 412 1.60 3.07 -24.58
N PHE A 413 2.67 2.29 -24.43
CA PHE A 413 3.95 2.75 -23.89
C PHE A 413 4.70 3.72 -24.80
N ASN A 414 4.46 3.72 -26.11
CA ASN A 414 5.08 4.69 -27.02
C ASN A 414 4.77 6.13 -26.60
N TYR A 415 3.55 6.40 -26.14
CA TYR A 415 3.19 7.72 -25.60
C TYR A 415 4.02 8.10 -24.36
N TRP A 416 4.43 7.13 -23.55
CA TRP A 416 5.24 7.38 -22.35
C TRP A 416 6.63 7.98 -22.66
N PHE A 417 7.16 7.68 -23.85
CA PHE A 417 8.45 8.20 -24.31
C PHE A 417 8.32 9.50 -25.11
N GLU A 418 7.09 9.95 -25.40
CA GLU A 418 6.83 11.17 -26.14
C GLU A 418 6.69 12.38 -25.22
N SER A 419 7.55 13.38 -25.41
CA SER A 419 7.45 14.64 -24.66
C SER A 419 6.16 15.43 -24.90
N SER A 420 5.38 15.06 -25.92
CA SER A 420 4.07 15.63 -26.26
C SER A 420 2.89 14.93 -25.59
N SER A 421 3.11 13.82 -24.88
CA SER A 421 2.07 13.13 -24.12
C SER A 421 1.44 14.08 -23.07
N PRO A 422 0.13 13.98 -22.81
CA PRO A 422 -0.54 14.82 -21.82
C PRO A 422 0.01 14.62 -20.41
N THR A 423 0.41 13.39 -20.07
CA THR A 423 1.00 13.02 -18.79
C THR A 423 2.43 12.53 -19.04
N VAL A 424 3.41 13.16 -18.40
CA VAL A 424 4.84 12.88 -18.60
C VAL A 424 5.60 12.90 -17.28
N PRO A 425 6.61 12.03 -17.11
CA PRO A 425 7.48 12.07 -15.94
C PRO A 425 8.48 13.23 -16.01
N ALA A 426 8.90 13.70 -14.84
CA ALA A 426 10.01 14.62 -14.66
C ALA A 426 10.93 14.15 -13.53
N TYR A 427 12.21 14.48 -13.60
CA TYR A 427 13.13 14.28 -12.48
C TYR A 427 13.18 15.57 -11.64
N GLU A 428 12.73 15.48 -10.39
CA GLU A 428 12.78 16.57 -9.42
C GLU A 428 14.14 16.51 -8.71
N THR A 429 14.87 17.62 -8.74
CA THR A 429 16.29 17.67 -8.34
C THR A 429 16.52 18.04 -6.88
N ALA A 430 15.53 18.60 -6.18
CA ALA A 430 15.68 19.02 -4.79
C ALA A 430 15.68 17.82 -3.83
N TRP A 431 14.79 16.85 -4.06
CA TRP A 431 14.69 15.62 -3.28
C TRP A 431 15.30 14.42 -4.01
N GLY A 432 15.40 14.49 -5.34
CA GLY A 432 16.03 13.49 -6.19
C GLY A 432 15.11 12.29 -6.42
N GLY A 433 14.24 12.39 -7.41
CA GLY A 433 13.34 11.30 -7.81
C GLY A 433 12.51 11.59 -9.05
N VAL A 434 11.85 10.56 -9.58
CA VAL A 434 10.93 10.72 -10.71
C VAL A 434 9.54 11.03 -10.18
N ILE A 435 8.87 12.02 -10.75
CA ILE A 435 7.51 12.45 -10.39
C ILE A 435 6.64 12.67 -11.63
N ASP A 436 5.32 12.70 -11.46
CA ASP A 436 4.43 13.33 -12.43
C ASP A 436 4.77 14.83 -12.52
N LYS A 437 5.14 15.26 -13.73
CA LYS A 437 5.53 16.64 -13.99
C LYS A 437 4.43 17.66 -13.64
N ALA A 438 3.16 17.33 -13.88
CA ALA A 438 2.04 18.20 -13.53
C ALA A 438 1.86 18.31 -12.00
N GLY A 439 2.20 17.24 -11.28
CA GLY A 439 2.17 17.19 -9.82
C GLY A 439 3.24 18.03 -9.13
N ALA A 440 4.30 18.46 -9.83
CA ALA A 440 5.38 19.26 -9.25
C ALA A 440 4.91 20.58 -8.59
N THR A 441 3.72 21.06 -8.95
CA THR A 441 3.10 22.27 -8.39
C THR A 441 1.67 22.08 -7.88
N ASP A 442 1.15 20.84 -7.89
CA ASP A 442 -0.21 20.52 -7.45
C ASP A 442 -0.25 19.13 -6.80
N ALA A 443 -0.40 19.10 -5.48
CA ALA A 443 -0.43 17.87 -4.69
C ALA A 443 -1.67 17.00 -4.95
N ASN A 444 -2.68 17.47 -5.69
CA ASN A 444 -3.88 16.70 -6.02
C ASN A 444 -3.74 15.89 -7.32
N VAL A 445 -2.68 16.13 -8.10
CA VAL A 445 -2.41 15.38 -9.32
C VAL A 445 -1.85 14.00 -8.96
N ASP A 446 -2.42 12.97 -9.58
CA ASP A 446 -1.94 11.58 -9.49
C ASP A 446 -1.69 11.17 -8.03
N PHE A 447 -2.68 11.43 -7.17
CA PHE A 447 -2.69 11.06 -5.75
C PHE A 447 -1.51 11.64 -4.93
N GLY A 448 -0.90 12.72 -5.41
CA GLY A 448 0.26 13.34 -4.77
C GLY A 448 1.60 12.76 -5.21
N ASN A 449 1.65 12.02 -6.33
CA ASN A 449 2.90 11.52 -6.92
C ASN A 449 3.93 12.65 -7.13
N GLY A 450 3.49 13.83 -7.55
CA GLY A 450 4.31 15.05 -7.62
C GLY A 450 5.06 15.42 -6.33
N TYR A 451 4.54 14.95 -5.20
CA TYR A 451 5.00 15.16 -3.83
C TYR A 451 5.42 13.84 -3.17
N TYR A 452 5.84 12.85 -3.95
CA TYR A 452 6.39 11.58 -3.51
C TYR A 452 5.41 10.62 -2.82
N ASN A 453 4.10 10.86 -2.89
CA ASN A 453 3.13 9.84 -2.49
C ASN A 453 3.14 8.68 -3.49
N ASP A 454 2.96 7.47 -3.00
CA ASP A 454 2.47 6.32 -3.77
C ASP A 454 3.38 5.88 -4.93
N HIS A 455 4.64 6.34 -4.96
CA HIS A 455 5.61 5.97 -6.00
C HIS A 455 5.73 4.46 -6.18
N HIS A 456 5.84 3.71 -5.08
CA HIS A 456 5.88 2.25 -5.12
C HIS A 456 4.63 1.62 -5.75
N PHE A 457 3.42 2.11 -5.44
CA PHE A 457 2.18 1.64 -6.05
C PHE A 457 2.18 1.89 -7.56
N HIS A 458 2.44 3.12 -7.98
CA HIS A 458 2.37 3.52 -9.39
C HIS A 458 3.46 2.82 -10.21
N TYR A 459 4.70 2.85 -9.72
CA TYR A 459 5.86 2.35 -10.45
C TYR A 459 5.95 0.82 -10.42
N GLY A 460 5.32 0.16 -9.45
CA GLY A 460 5.15 -1.29 -9.43
C GLY A 460 4.47 -1.85 -10.67
N TYR A 461 3.33 -1.24 -11.03
CA TYR A 461 2.61 -1.59 -12.26
C TYR A 461 3.43 -1.26 -13.50
N PHE A 462 4.04 -0.07 -13.53
CA PHE A 462 4.88 0.36 -14.63
C PHE A 462 6.02 -0.62 -14.94
N LEU A 463 6.76 -1.03 -13.90
CA LEU A 463 7.87 -1.99 -14.02
C LEU A 463 7.39 -3.38 -14.43
N THR A 464 6.21 -3.80 -13.96
CA THR A 464 5.58 -5.05 -14.39
C THR A 464 5.35 -5.06 -15.90
N VAL A 465 4.73 -4.00 -16.43
CA VAL A 465 4.44 -3.91 -17.86
C VAL A 465 5.72 -3.86 -18.69
N ALA A 466 6.67 -3.00 -18.31
CA ALA A 466 7.95 -2.87 -19.01
C ALA A 466 8.75 -4.19 -19.00
N ALA A 467 8.71 -4.94 -17.89
CA ALA A 467 9.36 -6.24 -17.80
C ALA A 467 8.71 -7.29 -18.72
N VAL A 468 7.38 -7.29 -18.85
CA VAL A 468 6.68 -8.18 -19.78
C VAL A 468 6.99 -7.84 -21.23
N ILE A 469 6.95 -6.55 -21.62
CA ILE A 469 7.36 -6.14 -22.97
C ILE A 469 8.81 -6.60 -23.23
N GLY A 470 9.75 -6.23 -22.36
CA GLY A 470 11.17 -6.54 -22.56
C GLY A 470 11.51 -8.04 -22.53
N LYS A 471 10.69 -8.86 -21.87
CA LYS A 471 10.82 -10.33 -21.91
C LYS A 471 10.51 -10.91 -23.28
N PHE A 472 9.59 -10.30 -24.04
CA PHE A 472 9.11 -10.81 -25.33
C PHE A 472 9.58 -9.99 -26.54
N ASP A 473 9.99 -8.73 -26.38
CA ASP A 473 10.71 -7.94 -27.37
C ASP A 473 12.06 -7.41 -26.85
N GLY A 474 13.14 -8.05 -27.30
CA GLY A 474 14.51 -7.63 -27.00
C GLY A 474 14.94 -6.32 -27.68
N THR A 475 14.25 -5.90 -28.75
CA THR A 475 14.54 -4.64 -29.45
C THR A 475 14.04 -3.46 -28.62
N TRP A 476 12.74 -3.47 -28.25
CA TRP A 476 12.16 -2.50 -27.33
C TRP A 476 12.97 -2.43 -26.03
N LEU A 477 13.34 -3.59 -25.46
CA LEU A 477 14.17 -3.63 -24.26
C LEU A 477 15.49 -2.88 -24.44
N SER A 478 16.20 -3.12 -25.55
CA SER A 478 17.49 -2.49 -25.82
C SER A 478 17.37 -0.98 -25.99
N GLU A 479 16.25 -0.48 -26.50
CA GLU A 479 15.99 0.93 -26.71
C GLU A 479 15.59 1.67 -25.43
N HIS A 480 14.75 1.06 -24.59
CA HIS A 480 14.11 1.74 -23.47
C HIS A 480 14.67 1.40 -22.08
N LYS A 481 15.53 0.39 -21.95
CA LYS A 481 16.07 -0.08 -20.66
C LYS A 481 16.58 1.03 -19.76
N ASP A 482 17.42 1.92 -20.28
CA ASP A 482 18.03 2.97 -19.46
C ASP A 482 17.00 3.97 -18.92
N TYR A 483 15.92 4.22 -19.66
CA TYR A 483 14.82 5.07 -19.24
C TYR A 483 13.99 4.42 -18.13
N ILE A 484 13.60 3.16 -18.31
CA ILE A 484 12.83 2.39 -17.31
C ILE A 484 13.62 2.24 -16.00
N ASN A 485 14.95 2.12 -16.08
CA ASN A 485 15.82 2.04 -14.90
C ASN A 485 15.70 3.25 -13.96
N TRP A 486 15.27 4.43 -14.40
CA TRP A 486 15.02 5.56 -13.50
C TRP A 486 13.90 5.28 -12.50
N PHE A 487 12.84 4.57 -12.93
CA PHE A 487 11.73 4.20 -12.05
C PHE A 487 12.12 3.08 -11.09
N ALA A 488 12.89 2.09 -11.55
CA ALA A 488 13.43 1.05 -10.68
C ALA A 488 14.35 1.65 -9.60
N ARG A 489 15.20 2.61 -9.95
CA ARG A 489 16.08 3.28 -8.99
C ARG A 489 15.31 4.11 -7.96
N ASP A 490 14.14 4.64 -8.30
CA ASP A 490 13.31 5.39 -7.36
C ASP A 490 12.80 4.50 -6.21
N ILE A 491 12.33 3.29 -6.52
CA ILE A 491 11.66 2.44 -5.52
C ILE A 491 12.52 1.30 -4.97
N ILE A 492 13.61 0.88 -5.64
CA ILE A 492 14.45 -0.24 -5.20
C ILE A 492 15.96 0.04 -5.26
N ASN A 493 16.42 1.29 -5.17
CA ASN A 493 17.85 1.56 -5.01
C ASN A 493 18.38 0.95 -3.69
N PRO A 494 19.36 0.03 -3.73
CA PRO A 494 19.89 -0.62 -2.52
C PRO A 494 21.04 0.16 -1.88
N SER A 495 21.51 1.25 -2.50
CA SER A 495 22.87 1.75 -2.26
C SER A 495 22.92 3.28 -2.11
N PRO A 496 23.61 3.83 -1.09
CA PRO A 496 23.86 5.26 -1.00
C PRO A 496 24.84 5.78 -2.07
N GLN A 497 25.44 4.89 -2.85
CA GLN A 497 26.34 5.22 -3.95
C GLN A 497 25.62 5.76 -5.19
N ASP A 498 24.29 5.61 -5.28
CA ASP A 498 23.49 6.30 -6.29
C ASP A 498 23.32 7.79 -5.89
N PRO A 499 23.88 8.75 -6.65
CA PRO A 499 23.79 10.16 -6.30
C PRO A 499 22.48 10.82 -6.78
N TYR A 500 21.54 10.05 -7.35
CA TYR A 500 20.28 10.56 -7.90
C TYR A 500 19.04 10.05 -7.17
N PHE A 501 19.07 8.84 -6.61
CA PHE A 501 17.94 8.30 -5.83
C PHE A 501 18.31 7.93 -4.39
N PRO A 502 17.42 8.16 -3.41
CA PRO A 502 17.62 7.67 -2.06
C PRO A 502 17.57 6.14 -2.03
N ILE A 503 18.02 5.52 -0.93
CA ILE A 503 17.91 4.07 -0.76
C ILE A 503 16.43 3.73 -0.59
N THR A 504 15.87 2.94 -1.52
CA THR A 504 14.52 2.33 -1.48
C THR A 504 13.48 3.25 -0.83
N ARG A 505 13.11 4.32 -1.55
CA ARG A 505 12.41 5.52 -1.05
C ARG A 505 11.25 5.28 -0.08
N CYS A 506 10.42 4.27 -0.32
CA CYS A 506 9.20 4.04 0.45
C CYS A 506 9.42 3.09 1.63
N ARG A 507 10.62 2.52 1.80
CA ARG A 507 10.86 1.40 2.70
C ARG A 507 11.46 1.83 4.04
N ASP A 508 10.66 1.69 5.09
CA ASP A 508 11.12 1.82 6.48
C ASP A 508 11.53 0.44 7.03
N TRP A 509 12.84 0.15 6.99
CA TRP A 509 13.39 -1.14 7.41
C TRP A 509 13.12 -1.48 8.87
N PHE A 510 13.05 -0.49 9.77
CA PHE A 510 12.75 -0.70 11.19
C PHE A 510 11.24 -0.86 11.44
N ALA A 511 10.37 -0.18 10.69
CA ALA A 511 8.92 -0.41 10.75
C ALA A 511 8.51 -1.76 10.13
N GLY A 512 9.34 -2.29 9.23
CA GLY A 512 9.13 -3.59 8.61
C GLY A 512 8.20 -3.57 7.40
N HIS A 513 7.56 -2.45 7.08
CA HIS A 513 6.75 -2.25 5.86
C HIS A 513 7.06 -0.92 5.17
N SER A 514 6.43 -0.67 4.03
CA SER A 514 6.55 0.57 3.27
C SER A 514 5.58 1.65 3.77
N TRP A 515 5.95 2.91 3.59
CA TRP A 515 5.06 4.08 3.76
C TRP A 515 4.69 4.65 2.39
N ALA A 516 3.42 4.96 2.22
CA ALA A 516 2.86 5.48 0.98
C ALA A 516 2.97 7.00 0.89
N SER A 517 2.70 7.72 1.97
CA SER A 517 2.79 9.17 1.98
C SER A 517 4.23 9.69 1.86
N GLY A 518 4.39 10.65 0.96
CA GLY A 518 5.50 11.56 0.88
C GLY A 518 5.17 12.90 1.55
N ILE A 519 5.46 14.00 0.85
CA ILE A 519 5.36 15.36 1.40
C ILE A 519 4.06 16.09 1.02
N ALA A 520 3.12 15.43 0.35
CA ALA A 520 1.86 16.04 -0.13
C ALA A 520 1.05 16.65 1.01
N ASN A 521 1.06 16.00 2.18
CA ASN A 521 0.36 16.43 3.39
C ASN A 521 1.24 17.31 4.30
N GLY A 522 2.21 18.02 3.73
CA GLY A 522 3.13 18.88 4.49
C GLY A 522 4.09 18.09 5.39
N ALA A 523 4.42 16.85 4.99
CA ALA A 523 5.17 15.88 5.80
C ALA A 523 4.47 15.56 7.14
N GLY A 524 3.15 15.38 7.13
CA GLY A 524 2.37 14.96 8.29
C GLY A 524 2.61 13.50 8.70
N SER A 525 1.65 12.90 9.42
CA SER A 525 1.69 11.47 9.74
C SER A 525 1.88 10.64 8.49
N ARG A 526 2.77 9.64 8.57
CA ARG A 526 2.93 8.66 7.50
C ARG A 526 1.79 7.66 7.56
N ASP A 527 1.41 7.16 6.39
CA ASP A 527 0.32 6.22 6.19
C ASP A 527 0.69 5.13 5.17
N GLN A 528 0.04 3.99 5.31
CA GLN A 528 0.07 2.88 4.37
C GLN A 528 -1.32 2.22 4.36
N GLU A 529 -1.95 2.18 3.19
CA GLU A 529 -3.28 1.57 3.01
C GLU A 529 -3.15 0.21 2.31
N SER A 530 -2.71 0.23 1.05
CA SER A 530 -2.74 -0.90 0.13
C SER A 530 -1.49 -1.77 0.25
N SER A 531 -1.49 -2.70 1.22
CA SER A 531 -0.35 -3.59 1.43
C SER A 531 -0.14 -4.58 0.27
N GLY A 532 -1.20 -4.95 -0.45
CA GLY A 532 -1.13 -5.77 -1.66
C GLY A 532 -0.39 -5.06 -2.80
N GLU A 533 -0.57 -3.75 -2.95
CA GLU A 533 0.15 -2.95 -3.94
C GLU A 533 1.59 -2.68 -3.55
N ALA A 534 1.90 -2.57 -2.25
CA ALA A 534 3.28 -2.51 -1.79
C ALA A 534 4.05 -3.79 -2.16
N VAL A 535 3.43 -4.96 -1.99
CA VAL A 535 4.00 -6.23 -2.45
C VAL A 535 4.14 -6.25 -3.98
N ASN A 536 3.14 -5.75 -4.71
CA ASN A 536 3.20 -5.62 -6.17
C ASN A 536 4.32 -4.70 -6.65
N ALA A 537 4.64 -3.64 -5.90
CA ALA A 537 5.75 -2.74 -6.21
C ALA A 537 7.07 -3.50 -6.37
N TYR A 538 7.39 -4.30 -5.35
CA TYR A 538 8.61 -5.07 -5.32
C TYR A 538 8.55 -6.29 -6.23
N TYR A 539 7.35 -6.82 -6.52
CA TYR A 539 7.15 -7.83 -7.55
C TYR A 539 7.45 -7.29 -8.96
N GLY A 540 6.92 -6.13 -9.33
CA GLY A 540 7.23 -5.48 -10.61
C GLY A 540 8.72 -5.21 -10.76
N ALA A 541 9.36 -4.75 -9.67
CA ALA A 541 10.80 -4.57 -9.62
C ALA A 541 11.58 -5.90 -9.76
N LEU A 542 11.10 -6.99 -9.17
CA LEU A 542 11.66 -8.34 -9.34
C LEU A 542 11.60 -8.78 -10.81
N LEU A 543 10.47 -8.56 -11.50
CA LEU A 543 10.32 -8.92 -12.91
C LEU A 543 11.26 -8.10 -13.79
N TRP A 544 11.38 -6.80 -13.55
CA TRP A 544 12.30 -5.93 -14.28
C TRP A 544 13.77 -6.31 -14.03
N ALA A 545 14.14 -6.54 -12.77
CA ALA A 545 15.47 -6.98 -12.39
C ALA A 545 15.83 -8.32 -13.06
N SER A 546 14.88 -9.26 -13.09
CA SER A 546 15.06 -10.58 -13.73
C SER A 546 15.25 -10.48 -15.25
N THR A 547 14.81 -9.38 -15.86
CA THR A 547 14.93 -9.14 -17.30
C THR A 547 16.23 -8.38 -17.64
N THR A 548 16.72 -7.52 -16.74
CA THR A 548 17.69 -6.48 -17.13
C THR A 548 18.87 -6.25 -16.19
N LEU A 549 18.79 -6.69 -14.92
CA LEU A 549 19.75 -6.39 -13.85
C LEU A 549 20.52 -7.64 -13.40
N SER A 550 21.45 -7.47 -12.46
CA SER A 550 22.19 -8.60 -11.87
C SER A 550 21.34 -9.41 -10.89
N GLN A 551 21.81 -10.62 -10.57
CA GLN A 551 21.18 -11.50 -9.59
C GLN A 551 21.08 -10.84 -8.19
N ASP A 552 21.98 -9.92 -7.86
CA ASP A 552 21.92 -9.20 -6.57
C ASP A 552 20.66 -8.32 -6.47
N TYR A 553 20.27 -7.62 -7.55
CA TYR A 553 19.02 -6.86 -7.58
C TYR A 553 17.78 -7.77 -7.55
N VAL A 554 17.86 -8.95 -8.18
CA VAL A 554 16.81 -9.97 -8.09
C VAL A 554 16.63 -10.43 -6.64
N ASN A 555 17.71 -10.74 -5.94
CA ASN A 555 17.67 -11.16 -4.54
C ASN A 555 17.24 -10.03 -3.60
N TYR A 556 17.66 -8.80 -3.88
CA TYR A 556 17.22 -7.61 -3.15
C TYR A 556 15.70 -7.37 -3.29
N ALA A 557 15.16 -7.45 -4.51
CA ALA A 557 13.73 -7.36 -4.75
C ALA A 557 12.94 -8.48 -4.03
N LYS A 558 13.49 -9.72 -4.02
CA LYS A 558 12.89 -10.82 -3.24
C LYS A 558 12.89 -10.56 -1.73
N LEU A 559 13.94 -9.92 -1.19
CA LEU A 559 13.97 -9.56 0.23
C LEU A 559 12.94 -8.48 0.55
N LEU A 560 12.78 -7.48 -0.32
CA LEU A 560 11.73 -6.47 -0.19
C LEU A 560 10.34 -7.13 -0.16
N ILE A 561 10.04 -8.03 -1.10
CA ILE A 561 8.80 -8.83 -1.10
C ILE A 561 8.65 -9.60 0.22
N ALA A 562 9.67 -10.34 0.66
CA ALA A 562 9.59 -11.19 1.84
C ALA A 562 9.32 -10.39 3.12
N THR A 563 9.96 -9.22 3.27
CA THR A 563 9.77 -8.35 4.44
C THR A 563 8.42 -7.64 4.41
N GLU A 564 7.96 -7.16 3.24
CA GLU A 564 6.65 -6.53 3.10
C GLU A 564 5.53 -7.54 3.37
N GLN A 565 5.61 -8.76 2.82
CA GLN A 565 4.66 -9.84 3.08
C GLN A 565 4.59 -10.21 4.56
N GLN A 566 5.74 -10.31 5.25
CA GLN A 566 5.76 -10.59 6.68
C GLN A 566 5.02 -9.51 7.47
N ALA A 567 5.27 -8.23 7.15
CA ALA A 567 4.64 -7.13 7.84
C ALA A 567 3.14 -7.04 7.53
N SER A 568 2.71 -7.28 6.29
CA SER A 568 1.29 -7.41 5.93
C SER A 568 0.59 -8.50 6.73
N GLN A 569 1.18 -9.70 6.81
CA GLN A 569 0.62 -10.80 7.60
C GLN A 569 0.55 -10.51 9.10
N LEU A 570 1.42 -9.64 9.61
CA LEU A 570 1.49 -9.35 11.03
C LEU A 570 0.59 -8.18 11.42
N TYR A 571 0.57 -7.12 10.61
CA TYR A 571 -0.10 -5.86 10.94
C TYR A 571 -1.42 -5.66 10.21
N TRP A 572 -1.61 -6.26 9.02
CA TRP A 572 -2.88 -6.16 8.30
C TRP A 572 -3.78 -7.37 8.52
N HIS A 573 -3.22 -8.57 8.68
CA HIS A 573 -4.00 -9.79 8.83
C HIS A 573 -4.27 -10.08 10.31
N LEU A 574 -5.55 -10.09 10.69
CA LEU A 574 -5.96 -10.25 12.09
C LEU A 574 -6.61 -11.61 12.33
N TYR A 575 -6.31 -12.19 13.49
CA TYR A 575 -6.74 -13.53 13.86
C TYR A 575 -7.46 -13.48 15.21
N PRO A 576 -8.80 -13.58 15.26
CA PRO A 576 -9.57 -13.50 16.50
C PRO A 576 -9.08 -14.45 17.60
N GLU A 577 -8.62 -15.65 17.22
CA GLU A 577 -8.17 -16.71 18.14
C GLU A 577 -6.74 -16.52 18.67
N GLN A 578 -5.97 -15.54 18.17
CA GLN A 578 -4.63 -15.25 18.70
C GLN A 578 -4.71 -14.82 20.17
N SER A 579 -3.74 -15.28 20.96
CA SER A 579 -3.66 -14.98 22.39
C SER A 579 -3.44 -13.48 22.62
N SER A 580 -4.19 -12.90 23.55
CA SER A 580 -4.02 -11.51 23.98
C SER A 580 -2.74 -11.27 24.78
N THR A 581 -2.07 -12.33 25.23
CA THR A 581 -0.81 -12.25 25.98
C THR A 581 0.39 -12.75 25.19
N ASP A 582 0.21 -13.07 23.91
CA ASP A 582 1.35 -13.38 23.06
C ASP A 582 2.19 -12.12 22.86
N ARG A 583 3.49 -12.23 23.16
CA ARG A 583 4.41 -11.10 23.04
C ARG A 583 4.59 -10.63 21.60
N ASP A 584 4.28 -11.50 20.63
CA ASP A 584 4.47 -11.26 19.20
C ASP A 584 3.13 -10.99 18.48
N ASN A 585 2.02 -10.91 19.21
CA ASN A 585 0.73 -10.42 18.70
C ASN A 585 0.68 -8.87 18.77
N PRO A 586 0.55 -8.15 17.63
CA PRO A 586 0.50 -6.69 17.65
C PRO A 586 -0.77 -6.11 18.27
N TYR A 587 -1.84 -6.90 18.34
CA TYR A 587 -3.18 -6.47 18.76
C TYR A 587 -3.71 -7.39 19.88
N PRO A 588 -3.22 -7.26 21.14
CA PRO A 588 -3.78 -7.92 22.33
C PRO A 588 -5.29 -7.73 22.53
N GLU A 589 -5.89 -6.67 21.99
CA GLU A 589 -7.30 -6.33 22.10
C GLU A 589 -8.17 -7.25 21.21
N PRO A 590 -9.07 -8.07 21.78
CA PRO A 590 -9.91 -8.97 20.98
C PRO A 590 -10.83 -8.23 20.01
N GLU A 591 -11.34 -7.06 20.39
CA GLU A 591 -12.24 -6.25 19.55
C GLU A 591 -11.55 -5.76 18.27
N VAL A 592 -10.24 -5.52 18.32
CA VAL A 592 -9.44 -5.15 17.14
C VAL A 592 -9.29 -6.35 16.23
N ARG A 593 -8.97 -7.53 16.80
CA ARG A 593 -8.80 -8.75 16.00
C ARG A 593 -10.08 -9.22 15.33
N ASP A 594 -11.24 -8.89 15.88
CA ASP A 594 -12.55 -9.14 15.29
C ASP A 594 -12.83 -8.30 14.02
N LEU A 595 -11.99 -7.30 13.71
CA LEU A 595 -12.02 -6.61 12.41
C LEU A 595 -11.52 -7.48 11.25
N ILE A 596 -10.77 -8.56 11.54
CA ILE A 596 -10.16 -9.52 10.59
C ILE A 596 -9.07 -8.93 9.68
N THR A 597 -9.19 -7.68 9.27
CA THR A 597 -8.21 -7.00 8.44
C THR A 597 -8.15 -5.51 8.77
N ILE A 598 -6.95 -4.94 8.68
CA ILE A 598 -6.75 -3.49 8.73
C ILE A 598 -6.89 -2.92 7.31
N GLY A 599 -7.46 -1.72 7.22
CA GLY A 599 -7.49 -0.91 5.99
C GLY A 599 -6.29 0.03 5.95
N ASN A 600 -6.11 0.83 7.00
CA ASN A 600 -5.05 1.83 7.09
C ASN A 600 -4.16 1.65 8.32
N VAL A 601 -2.86 1.83 8.12
CA VAL A 601 -1.86 2.00 9.18
C VAL A 601 -1.26 3.39 9.04
N GLU A 602 -1.41 4.20 10.06
CA GLU A 602 -0.71 5.47 10.25
C GLU A 602 0.31 5.35 11.40
N ASP A 603 1.19 6.35 11.54
CA ASP A 603 2.13 6.41 12.67
C ASP A 603 1.42 6.29 14.05
N TRP A 604 0.22 6.87 14.20
CA TRP A 604 -0.50 7.01 15.46
C TRP A 604 -1.87 6.30 15.50
N GLN A 605 -2.34 5.73 14.38
CA GLN A 605 -3.65 5.07 14.27
C GLN A 605 -3.57 3.83 13.36
N SER A 606 -4.31 2.77 13.66
CA SER A 606 -4.42 1.62 12.75
C SER A 606 -5.79 0.94 12.86
N GLY A 607 -6.36 0.47 11.74
CA GLY A 607 -7.66 -0.21 11.74
C GLY A 607 -8.44 -0.20 10.43
N ALA A 608 -9.71 -0.57 10.51
CA ALA A 608 -10.54 -0.95 9.36
C ALA A 608 -11.33 0.25 8.80
N TRP A 609 -10.64 1.14 8.09
CA TRP A 609 -11.23 2.20 7.26
C TRP A 609 -10.36 2.45 6.03
N LEU A 610 -10.93 3.13 5.04
CA LEU A 610 -10.29 3.58 3.80
C LEU A 610 -10.40 5.09 3.70
N PHE A 611 -9.59 5.71 2.84
CA PHE A 611 -9.71 7.15 2.59
C PHE A 611 -11.05 7.57 1.97
N TRP A 612 -11.83 6.62 1.44
CA TRP A 612 -13.13 6.86 0.81
C TRP A 612 -14.31 6.14 1.46
N GLY A 613 -14.09 5.27 2.45
CA GLY A 613 -15.17 4.41 2.94
C GLY A 613 -14.78 3.44 4.05
N ALA A 614 -15.72 2.58 4.42
CA ALA A 614 -15.53 1.55 5.44
C ALA A 614 -16.29 0.25 5.08
N GLU A 615 -16.52 0.00 3.79
CA GLU A 615 -17.11 -1.25 3.31
C GLU A 615 -16.10 -2.38 3.54
N LYS A 616 -16.55 -3.49 4.16
CA LYS A 616 -15.66 -4.57 4.58
C LYS A 616 -14.98 -5.27 3.40
N SER A 617 -15.72 -5.40 2.30
CA SER A 617 -15.26 -5.97 1.05
C SER A 617 -14.17 -5.10 0.42
N GLU A 618 -14.32 -3.78 0.40
CA GLU A 618 -13.27 -2.87 -0.06
C GLU A 618 -12.04 -2.92 0.87
N ILE A 619 -12.24 -2.89 2.19
CA ILE A 619 -11.16 -2.98 3.19
C ILE A 619 -10.38 -4.29 3.03
N ALA A 620 -11.04 -5.41 2.76
CA ALA A 620 -10.36 -6.68 2.51
C ALA A 620 -9.70 -6.72 1.13
N ALA A 621 -10.39 -6.24 0.09
CA ALA A 621 -9.93 -6.32 -1.29
C ALA A 621 -8.67 -5.48 -1.53
N ILE A 622 -8.56 -4.30 -0.91
CA ILE A 622 -7.37 -3.42 -1.06
C ILE A 622 -6.09 -4.09 -0.54
N GLN A 623 -6.19 -5.04 0.41
CA GLN A 623 -5.04 -5.81 0.91
C GLN A 623 -4.67 -7.01 0.04
N ILE A 624 -5.51 -7.34 -0.95
CA ILE A 624 -5.37 -8.51 -1.81
C ILE A 624 -5.00 -8.09 -3.25
N LEU A 625 -5.52 -6.97 -3.73
CA LEU A 625 -5.23 -6.50 -5.07
C LEU A 625 -3.77 -5.99 -5.17
N PRO A 626 -3.13 -6.13 -6.34
CA PRO A 626 -3.57 -6.90 -7.50
C PRO A 626 -3.35 -8.41 -7.34
N LEU A 627 -4.05 -9.23 -8.13
CA LEU A 627 -3.87 -10.69 -8.14
C LEU A 627 -2.60 -11.10 -8.91
N ILE A 628 -1.51 -11.28 -8.18
CA ILE A 628 -0.19 -11.67 -8.70
C ILE A 628 0.31 -12.99 -8.08
N PRO A 629 1.18 -13.76 -8.76
CA PRO A 629 1.63 -15.07 -8.28
C PRO A 629 2.24 -15.09 -6.88
N VAL A 630 3.03 -14.07 -6.52
CA VAL A 630 3.73 -14.01 -5.23
C VAL A 630 2.77 -13.84 -4.04
N ASN A 631 1.57 -13.30 -4.27
CA ASN A 631 0.59 -13.07 -3.21
C ASN A 631 -0.04 -14.36 -2.69
N GLU A 632 0.17 -15.50 -3.34
CA GLU A 632 -0.20 -16.79 -2.75
C GLU A 632 0.34 -16.97 -1.32
N VAL A 633 1.57 -16.50 -1.09
CA VAL A 633 2.26 -16.64 0.20
C VAL A 633 1.62 -15.74 1.25
N LEU A 634 1.04 -14.61 0.83
CA LEU A 634 0.38 -13.64 1.69
C LEU A 634 -0.89 -14.23 2.32
N TYR A 635 -1.63 -15.07 1.58
CA TYR A 635 -2.98 -15.53 1.92
C TYR A 635 -3.00 -16.88 2.65
N ASP A 636 -2.71 -16.90 3.95
CA ASP A 636 -2.85 -18.14 4.72
C ASP A 636 -4.32 -18.59 4.82
N THR A 637 -4.52 -19.90 5.00
CA THR A 637 -5.85 -20.54 5.02
C THR A 637 -6.77 -19.97 6.10
N GLN A 638 -6.25 -19.65 7.29
CA GLN A 638 -7.08 -19.16 8.39
C GLN A 638 -7.57 -17.75 8.10
N TRP A 639 -6.68 -16.86 7.68
CA TRP A 639 -7.04 -15.48 7.38
C TRP A 639 -8.06 -15.39 6.25
N VAL A 640 -7.87 -16.11 5.12
CA VAL A 640 -8.85 -16.05 4.02
C VAL A 640 -10.21 -16.63 4.38
N GLN A 641 -10.27 -17.63 5.29
CA GLN A 641 -11.54 -18.14 5.82
C GLN A 641 -12.25 -17.10 6.70
N ASN A 642 -11.48 -16.37 7.51
CA ASN A 642 -12.00 -15.28 8.33
C ASN A 642 -12.50 -14.14 7.43
N VAL A 643 -11.72 -13.70 6.44
CA VAL A 643 -12.11 -12.65 5.48
C VAL A 643 -13.37 -13.03 4.73
N TRP A 644 -13.44 -14.26 4.22
CA TRP A 644 -14.63 -14.79 3.55
C TRP A 644 -15.89 -14.70 4.41
N SER A 645 -15.77 -15.07 5.69
CA SER A 645 -16.90 -15.03 6.63
C SER A 645 -17.27 -13.60 7.02
N TYR A 646 -16.26 -12.74 7.22
CA TYR A 646 -16.39 -11.33 7.62
C TYR A 646 -17.06 -10.49 6.54
N THR A 647 -16.72 -10.73 5.28
CA THR A 647 -17.24 -10.01 4.11
C THR A 647 -18.52 -10.61 3.53
N MET A 648 -18.93 -11.81 3.95
CA MET A 648 -20.07 -12.54 3.39
C MET A 648 -21.35 -11.71 3.24
N PRO A 649 -21.76 -10.85 4.20
CA PRO A 649 -22.95 -10.01 4.01
C PRO A 649 -22.88 -9.09 2.79
N GLU A 650 -21.70 -8.57 2.46
CA GLU A 650 -21.45 -7.70 1.32
C GLU A 650 -21.20 -8.49 0.03
N LEU A 651 -20.58 -9.68 0.12
CA LEU A 651 -20.38 -10.55 -1.04
C LEU A 651 -21.71 -11.00 -1.68
N VAL A 652 -22.75 -11.22 -0.88
CA VAL A 652 -24.09 -11.60 -1.36
C VAL A 652 -24.98 -10.40 -1.70
N ASP A 653 -24.56 -9.18 -1.37
CA ASP A 653 -25.31 -7.97 -1.67
C ASP A 653 -25.15 -7.63 -3.17
N PRO A 654 -26.24 -7.58 -3.95
CA PRO A 654 -26.18 -7.25 -5.38
C PRO A 654 -25.81 -5.78 -5.67
N THR A 655 -25.78 -4.91 -4.66
CA THR A 655 -25.37 -3.50 -4.81
C THR A 655 -23.86 -3.31 -4.74
N ILE A 656 -23.13 -4.28 -4.15
CA ILE A 656 -21.68 -4.29 -4.13
C ILE A 656 -21.16 -4.83 -5.47
N GLY A 657 -20.24 -4.07 -6.08
CA GLY A 657 -19.64 -4.40 -7.37
C GLY A 657 -18.84 -5.70 -7.35
N ASP A 658 -18.84 -6.41 -8.48
CA ASP A 658 -18.07 -7.65 -8.64
C ASP A 658 -16.55 -7.39 -8.66
N GLU A 659 -16.14 -6.17 -9.03
CA GLU A 659 -14.74 -5.73 -9.10
C GLU A 659 -13.99 -5.89 -7.77
N TRP A 660 -14.66 -5.68 -6.64
CA TRP A 660 -14.08 -5.91 -5.31
C TRP A 660 -14.20 -7.37 -4.86
N LYS A 661 -15.31 -8.04 -5.23
CA LYS A 661 -15.58 -9.43 -4.88
C LYS A 661 -14.56 -10.38 -5.51
N CYS A 662 -14.13 -10.11 -6.74
CA CYS A 662 -13.27 -11.00 -7.50
C CYS A 662 -11.97 -11.36 -6.75
N VAL A 663 -11.27 -10.37 -6.19
CA VAL A 663 -10.00 -10.62 -5.50
C VAL A 663 -10.19 -11.39 -4.19
N ILE A 664 -11.29 -11.16 -3.47
CA ILE A 664 -11.63 -11.93 -2.25
C ILE A 664 -11.93 -13.39 -2.60
N ILE A 665 -12.70 -13.62 -3.67
CA ILE A 665 -12.99 -14.96 -4.21
C ILE A 665 -11.69 -15.68 -4.60
N ALA A 666 -10.80 -15.00 -5.32
CA ALA A 666 -9.50 -15.53 -5.68
C ALA A 666 -8.63 -15.83 -4.45
N ALA A 667 -8.54 -14.95 -3.45
CA ALA A 667 -7.78 -15.24 -2.23
C ALA A 667 -8.35 -16.44 -1.48
N TYR A 668 -9.68 -16.57 -1.39
CA TYR A 668 -10.35 -17.70 -0.74
C TYR A 668 -10.00 -19.06 -1.36
N SER A 669 -9.58 -19.09 -2.62
CA SER A 669 -9.14 -20.30 -3.29
C SER A 669 -7.89 -20.96 -2.66
N ASN A 670 -7.10 -20.22 -1.86
CA ASN A 670 -6.03 -20.79 -1.04
C ASN A 670 -6.57 -21.78 0.03
N ALA A 671 -7.83 -21.61 0.47
CA ALA A 671 -8.48 -22.49 1.43
C ALA A 671 -9.45 -23.47 0.76
N ASN A 672 -10.27 -22.98 -0.17
CA ASN A 672 -11.37 -23.75 -0.78
C ASN A 672 -11.47 -23.47 -2.29
N PRO A 673 -10.56 -24.03 -3.11
CA PRO A 673 -10.47 -23.68 -4.52
C PRO A 673 -11.72 -24.04 -5.33
N GLN A 674 -12.42 -25.13 -5.00
CA GLN A 674 -13.68 -25.52 -5.67
C GLN A 674 -14.81 -24.51 -5.39
N VAL A 675 -14.91 -24.01 -4.15
CA VAL A 675 -15.93 -23.03 -3.78
C VAL A 675 -15.62 -21.69 -4.45
N ALA A 676 -14.36 -21.26 -4.41
CA ALA A 676 -13.92 -20.07 -5.09
C ALA A 676 -14.20 -20.14 -6.61
N ALA A 677 -13.90 -21.26 -7.27
CA ALA A 677 -14.19 -21.46 -8.68
C ALA A 677 -15.70 -21.36 -8.99
N ALA A 678 -16.55 -21.96 -8.14
CA ALA A 678 -18.00 -21.87 -8.29
C ALA A 678 -18.53 -20.44 -8.11
N TRP A 679 -17.97 -19.66 -7.19
CA TRP A 679 -18.32 -18.25 -7.00
C TRP A 679 -17.81 -17.37 -8.14
N SER A 680 -16.56 -17.58 -8.56
CA SER A 680 -15.94 -16.89 -9.67
C SER A 680 -16.76 -17.05 -10.97
N ALA A 681 -17.43 -18.19 -11.17
CA ALA A 681 -18.30 -18.40 -12.34
C ALA A 681 -19.63 -17.61 -12.32
N ASN A 682 -19.92 -16.87 -11.25
CA ASN A 682 -21.13 -16.06 -11.10
C ASN A 682 -20.89 -14.54 -11.14
N ILE A 683 -19.64 -14.09 -11.14
CA ILE A 683 -19.29 -12.67 -11.32
C ILE A 683 -19.07 -12.35 -12.80
N THR A 684 -19.28 -11.09 -13.18
CA THR A 684 -19.15 -10.63 -14.57
C THR A 684 -18.33 -9.36 -14.77
N ASP A 685 -17.84 -8.79 -13.67
CA ASP A 685 -16.88 -7.69 -13.65
C ASP A 685 -15.64 -8.09 -12.82
N TRP A 686 -14.48 -7.63 -13.26
CA TRP A 686 -13.18 -7.84 -12.62
C TRP A 686 -12.44 -6.51 -12.40
N GLY A 687 -13.12 -5.37 -12.62
CA GLY A 687 -12.51 -4.05 -12.55
C GLY A 687 -11.47 -3.82 -13.64
N THR A 688 -10.67 -2.78 -13.47
CA THR A 688 -9.59 -2.42 -14.42
C THR A 688 -8.28 -3.14 -14.13
N GLY A 689 -8.05 -3.55 -12.88
CA GLY A 689 -6.80 -4.17 -12.40
C GLY A 689 -6.76 -5.71 -12.46
N ASN A 690 -7.83 -6.37 -12.92
CA ASN A 690 -7.87 -7.84 -13.04
C ASN A 690 -8.58 -8.27 -14.34
N THR A 691 -8.50 -9.56 -14.67
CA THR A 691 -9.15 -10.16 -15.85
C THR A 691 -9.80 -11.48 -15.46
N TYR A 692 -10.80 -11.93 -16.24
CA TYR A 692 -11.39 -13.26 -16.04
C TYR A 692 -10.33 -14.36 -16.14
N THR A 693 -9.44 -14.24 -17.12
CA THR A 693 -8.39 -15.22 -17.34
C THR A 693 -7.46 -15.30 -16.13
N ASN A 694 -7.01 -14.16 -15.59
CA ASN A 694 -6.13 -14.16 -14.43
C ASN A 694 -6.83 -14.66 -13.16
N GLU A 695 -8.09 -14.27 -12.94
CA GLU A 695 -8.94 -14.76 -11.85
C GLU A 695 -9.00 -16.30 -11.83
N LEU A 696 -9.44 -16.90 -12.94
CA LEU A 696 -9.62 -18.35 -12.99
C LEU A 696 -8.28 -19.10 -13.05
N PHE A 697 -7.24 -18.50 -13.66
CA PHE A 697 -5.89 -19.06 -13.64
C PHE A 697 -5.28 -19.06 -12.23
N PHE A 698 -5.49 -17.99 -11.45
CA PHE A 698 -5.05 -17.92 -10.06
C PHE A 698 -5.73 -19.03 -9.23
N ILE A 699 -7.05 -19.14 -9.31
CA ILE A 699 -7.83 -20.19 -8.64
C ILE A 699 -7.39 -21.59 -9.07
N GLY A 700 -7.23 -21.79 -10.39
CA GLY A 700 -6.84 -23.07 -10.97
C GLY A 700 -5.42 -23.51 -10.63
N THR A 701 -4.56 -22.63 -10.12
CA THR A 701 -3.17 -22.94 -9.75
C THR A 701 -2.96 -23.08 -8.24
N ARG A 702 -4.02 -23.02 -7.43
CA ARG A 702 -3.94 -23.17 -5.97
C ARG A 702 -3.61 -24.60 -5.52
N PRO A 703 -3.14 -24.79 -4.27
CA PRO A 703 -3.08 -26.13 -3.68
C PRO A 703 -4.48 -26.79 -3.69
N ASN A 704 -4.57 -28.02 -4.18
CA ASN A 704 -5.81 -28.81 -4.19
C ASN A 704 -5.65 -30.10 -3.38
N PRO A 705 -5.62 -30.02 -2.04
CA PRO A 705 -5.42 -31.20 -1.19
C PRO A 705 -6.55 -32.23 -1.29
N SER A 706 -7.75 -31.81 -1.71
CA SER A 706 -8.90 -32.70 -1.88
C SER A 706 -8.78 -33.64 -3.08
N GLY A 707 -7.95 -33.28 -4.07
CA GLY A 707 -7.87 -33.95 -5.37
C GLY A 707 -9.15 -33.89 -6.23
N THR A 708 -10.20 -33.21 -5.77
CA THR A 708 -11.44 -33.01 -6.53
C THR A 708 -11.20 -31.95 -7.59
N PRO A 709 -11.62 -32.14 -8.85
CA PRO A 709 -11.37 -31.16 -9.90
C PRO A 709 -11.87 -29.76 -9.52
N ILE A 710 -11.01 -28.75 -9.62
CA ILE A 710 -11.31 -27.38 -9.16
C ILE A 710 -12.50 -26.77 -9.93
N CYS A 711 -12.54 -26.96 -11.25
CA CYS A 711 -13.54 -26.37 -12.14
C CYS A 711 -14.50 -27.40 -12.74
N GLN A 712 -14.81 -28.48 -12.00
CA GLN A 712 -15.51 -29.66 -12.52
C GLN A 712 -16.82 -29.37 -13.27
N ASP A 713 -17.65 -28.47 -12.75
CA ASP A 713 -19.00 -28.19 -13.27
C ASP A 713 -19.33 -26.68 -13.18
N LEU A 714 -18.47 -25.84 -13.75
CA LEU A 714 -18.75 -24.40 -13.79
C LEU A 714 -19.98 -24.12 -14.67
N PRO A 715 -20.93 -23.29 -14.22
CA PRO A 715 -22.13 -23.00 -14.99
C PRO A 715 -21.77 -22.26 -16.30
N GLN A 716 -22.32 -22.72 -17.42
CA GLN A 716 -22.06 -22.17 -18.75
C GLN A 716 -23.33 -21.60 -19.40
N ASN A 717 -23.16 -20.54 -20.19
CA ASN A 717 -24.22 -20.10 -21.10
C ASN A 717 -24.39 -21.13 -22.24
N PRO A 718 -25.60 -21.30 -22.79
CA PRO A 718 -25.78 -21.95 -24.07
C PRO A 718 -25.26 -21.04 -25.20
N TYR A 719 -24.31 -21.55 -25.99
CA TYR A 719 -23.72 -20.86 -27.14
C TYR A 719 -24.16 -21.48 -28.47
N GLY A 720 -24.23 -20.68 -29.54
CA GLY A 720 -24.72 -21.10 -30.85
C GLY A 720 -26.00 -20.37 -31.26
N THR A 721 -26.76 -20.95 -32.19
CA THR A 721 -27.96 -20.31 -32.77
C THR A 721 -29.25 -20.89 -32.21
N PHE A 722 -30.15 -20.02 -31.75
CA PHE A 722 -31.35 -20.38 -31.01
C PHE A 722 -32.59 -19.64 -31.51
N LYS A 723 -33.76 -20.27 -31.29
CA LYS A 723 -35.06 -19.60 -31.34
C LYS A 723 -35.60 -19.55 -29.91
N LEU A 724 -35.89 -18.36 -29.41
CA LEU A 724 -36.32 -18.17 -28.03
C LEU A 724 -37.84 -18.37 -27.94
N GLN A 725 -38.29 -19.13 -26.94
CA GLN A 725 -39.69 -19.44 -26.71
C GLN A 725 -40.06 -19.17 -25.25
N VAL A 726 -41.25 -18.66 -24.98
CA VAL A 726 -41.70 -18.44 -23.61
C VAL A 726 -42.28 -19.75 -23.08
N ALA A 727 -41.69 -20.29 -22.00
CA ALA A 727 -42.04 -21.62 -21.49
C ALA A 727 -43.51 -21.76 -21.08
N SER A 728 -44.12 -20.69 -20.57
CA SER A 728 -45.50 -20.69 -20.07
C SER A 728 -46.55 -20.55 -21.17
N SER A 729 -46.29 -19.73 -22.20
CA SER A 729 -47.27 -19.45 -23.27
C SER A 729 -47.02 -20.25 -24.55
N GLY A 730 -45.81 -20.79 -24.73
CA GLY A 730 -45.37 -21.42 -25.97
C GLY A 730 -45.14 -20.44 -27.13
N ALA A 731 -45.26 -19.13 -26.91
CA ALA A 731 -45.01 -18.12 -27.94
C ALA A 731 -43.50 -17.94 -28.17
N TYR A 732 -43.11 -17.86 -29.44
CA TYR A 732 -41.74 -17.56 -29.87
C TYR A 732 -41.49 -16.05 -29.91
N VAL A 733 -40.23 -15.67 -29.67
CA VAL A 733 -39.77 -14.29 -29.81
C VAL A 733 -39.67 -13.92 -31.28
N ALA A 734 -40.30 -12.80 -31.64
CA ALA A 734 -40.16 -12.12 -32.92
C ALA A 734 -39.40 -10.80 -32.69
N ALA A 735 -38.52 -10.47 -33.64
CA ALA A 735 -37.78 -9.22 -33.76
C ALA A 735 -37.29 -9.11 -35.21
N SER A 736 -37.23 -7.90 -35.76
CA SER A 736 -36.86 -7.65 -37.17
C SER A 736 -36.23 -6.26 -37.35
N SER A 737 -35.83 -5.93 -38.58
CA SER A 737 -35.40 -4.57 -38.90
C SER A 737 -36.54 -3.53 -38.84
N ALA A 738 -37.80 -3.96 -38.90
CA ALA A 738 -38.97 -3.08 -38.80
C ALA A 738 -39.43 -2.85 -37.35
N ASP A 739 -39.18 -3.82 -36.47
CA ASP A 739 -39.40 -3.72 -35.03
C ASP A 739 -38.28 -4.46 -34.30
N THR A 740 -37.38 -3.68 -33.73
CA THR A 740 -36.18 -4.18 -33.06
C THR A 740 -36.47 -4.68 -31.65
N ASN A 741 -37.66 -4.39 -31.09
CA ASN A 741 -38.04 -4.87 -29.77
C ASN A 741 -38.24 -6.39 -29.79
N LEU A 742 -37.86 -7.05 -28.70
CA LEU A 742 -38.09 -8.47 -28.53
C LEU A 742 -39.53 -8.68 -28.02
N VAL A 743 -40.37 -9.29 -28.86
CA VAL A 743 -41.79 -9.53 -28.55
C VAL A 743 -42.12 -11.02 -28.70
N ALA A 744 -42.66 -11.64 -27.66
CA ALA A 744 -43.17 -13.01 -27.67
C ALA A 744 -44.53 -13.10 -28.37
N SER A 745 -44.55 -12.93 -29.69
CA SER A 745 -45.78 -12.86 -30.50
C SER A 745 -45.91 -13.96 -31.56
N ALA A 746 -44.82 -14.64 -31.92
CA ALA A 746 -44.84 -15.67 -32.96
C ALA A 746 -45.43 -16.99 -32.42
N THR A 747 -46.37 -17.58 -33.14
CA THR A 747 -47.04 -18.84 -32.73
C THR A 747 -46.42 -20.09 -33.37
N THR A 748 -45.55 -19.91 -34.36
CA THR A 748 -44.82 -20.99 -35.02
C THR A 748 -43.32 -20.73 -34.99
N SER A 749 -42.53 -21.79 -35.03
CA SER A 749 -41.06 -21.65 -35.10
C SER A 749 -40.60 -21.05 -36.43
N GLY A 750 -41.40 -21.11 -37.50
CA GLY A 750 -41.06 -20.52 -38.80
C GLY A 750 -41.03 -18.99 -38.76
N ASP A 751 -41.90 -18.39 -37.96
CA ASP A 751 -42.05 -16.94 -37.81
C ASP A 751 -41.17 -16.36 -36.68
N ALA A 752 -40.42 -17.22 -35.98
CA ALA A 752 -39.57 -16.83 -34.87
C ALA A 752 -38.27 -16.16 -35.34
N ALA A 753 -37.85 -15.12 -34.61
CA ALA A 753 -36.54 -14.53 -34.76
C ALA A 753 -35.45 -15.53 -34.34
N THR A 754 -34.33 -15.49 -35.06
CA THR A 754 -33.17 -16.34 -34.82
C THR A 754 -32.08 -15.51 -34.17
N PHE A 755 -31.54 -16.00 -33.05
CA PHE A 755 -30.52 -15.31 -32.27
C PHE A 755 -29.25 -16.15 -32.20
N THR A 756 -28.09 -15.51 -32.37
CA THR A 756 -26.79 -16.13 -32.14
C THR A 756 -26.27 -15.70 -30.78
N SER A 757 -25.99 -16.68 -29.92
CA SER A 757 -25.36 -16.50 -28.61
C SER A 757 -23.85 -16.68 -28.72
N GLY A 758 -23.10 -15.61 -28.47
CA GLY A 758 -21.63 -15.59 -28.50
C GLY A 758 -21.02 -15.71 -27.11
N TYR A 759 -19.83 -16.30 -27.01
CA TYR A 759 -19.08 -16.41 -25.75
C TYR A 759 -18.64 -15.03 -25.24
N VAL A 760 -18.82 -14.83 -23.93
CA VAL A 760 -18.22 -13.77 -23.11
C VAL A 760 -17.88 -14.44 -21.78
N PRO A 761 -16.76 -14.11 -21.12
CA PRO A 761 -16.46 -14.59 -19.76
C PRO A 761 -17.68 -14.58 -18.82
N ASN A 762 -18.00 -15.75 -18.27
CA ASN A 762 -19.17 -16.04 -17.41
C ASN A 762 -20.57 -15.65 -17.95
N ALA A 763 -20.66 -15.16 -19.18
CA ALA A 763 -21.87 -14.64 -19.78
C ALA A 763 -21.97 -15.05 -21.26
N GLY A 764 -22.79 -14.32 -22.01
CA GLY A 764 -22.85 -14.43 -23.45
C GLY A 764 -23.56 -13.22 -24.04
N THR A 765 -23.38 -13.00 -25.33
CA THR A 765 -24.13 -12.00 -26.09
C THR A 765 -25.38 -12.62 -26.71
N LEU A 766 -26.33 -11.80 -27.14
CA LEU A 766 -27.44 -12.22 -27.99
C LEU A 766 -27.47 -11.32 -29.22
N GLN A 767 -27.26 -11.87 -30.41
CA GLN A 767 -27.29 -11.12 -31.67
C GLN A 767 -28.45 -11.59 -32.54
N LEU A 768 -29.30 -10.66 -32.99
CA LEU A 768 -30.36 -10.96 -33.94
C LEU A 768 -29.75 -11.27 -35.32
N ALA A 769 -29.93 -12.51 -35.79
CA ALA A 769 -29.26 -13.01 -36.99
C ALA A 769 -29.68 -12.25 -38.27
N SER A 770 -30.90 -11.70 -38.32
CA SER A 770 -31.41 -10.99 -39.49
C SER A 770 -30.85 -9.58 -39.67
N THR A 771 -30.39 -8.93 -38.60
CA THR A 771 -29.86 -7.56 -38.63
C THR A 771 -28.40 -7.46 -38.23
N GLY A 772 -27.84 -8.48 -37.59
CA GLY A 772 -26.51 -8.44 -36.98
C GLY A 772 -26.44 -7.53 -35.75
N GLN A 773 -27.58 -7.08 -35.21
CA GLN A 773 -27.61 -6.22 -34.04
C GLN A 773 -27.70 -7.02 -32.74
N TYR A 774 -26.95 -6.61 -31.74
CA TYR A 774 -26.97 -7.15 -30.39
C TYR A 774 -28.18 -6.65 -29.62
N VAL A 775 -28.76 -7.56 -28.84
CA VAL A 775 -29.83 -7.30 -27.87
C VAL A 775 -29.26 -6.48 -26.72
N THR A 776 -29.88 -5.35 -26.43
CA THR A 776 -29.47 -4.41 -25.39
C THR A 776 -30.41 -4.49 -24.21
N ALA A 777 -29.85 -4.61 -23.02
CA ALA A 777 -30.50 -4.43 -21.73
C ALA A 777 -29.82 -3.27 -21.00
N ASP A 778 -30.52 -2.14 -20.92
CA ASP A 778 -29.98 -0.92 -20.35
C ASP A 778 -29.80 -1.01 -18.82
N GLN A 779 -29.05 -0.06 -18.26
CA GLN A 779 -28.71 -0.05 -16.83
C GLN A 779 -29.92 0.14 -15.90
N SER A 780 -30.97 0.88 -16.30
CA SER A 780 -32.10 1.14 -15.41
C SER A 780 -33.09 -0.04 -15.39
N GLY A 781 -33.14 -0.81 -16.48
CA GLY A 781 -34.08 -1.91 -16.64
C GLY A 781 -35.50 -1.44 -17.00
N ASP A 782 -35.70 -0.15 -17.21
CA ASP A 782 -37.01 0.45 -17.51
C ASP A 782 -37.40 0.27 -18.98
N TYR A 783 -36.44 -0.05 -19.84
CA TYR A 783 -36.67 -0.20 -21.27
C TYR A 783 -36.81 -1.67 -21.67
N THR A 784 -37.71 -1.90 -22.62
CA THR A 784 -37.87 -3.17 -23.31
C THR A 784 -36.57 -3.56 -24.02
N LEU A 785 -36.23 -4.85 -23.97
CA LEU A 785 -35.07 -5.38 -24.67
C LEU A 785 -35.25 -5.22 -26.17
N ALA A 786 -34.21 -4.70 -26.83
CA ALA A 786 -34.22 -4.49 -28.28
C ALA A 786 -32.87 -4.83 -28.91
N ALA A 787 -32.90 -5.41 -30.11
CA ALA A 787 -31.70 -5.68 -30.91
C ALA A 787 -31.32 -4.42 -31.71
N ILE A 788 -30.47 -3.57 -31.13
CA ILE A 788 -30.22 -2.20 -31.66
C ILE A 788 -28.74 -1.79 -31.71
N ARG A 789 -27.80 -2.60 -31.22
CA ARG A 789 -26.37 -2.24 -31.18
C ARG A 789 -25.55 -3.04 -32.18
N THR A 790 -24.62 -2.40 -32.86
CA THR A 790 -23.71 -3.08 -33.82
C THR A 790 -22.50 -3.70 -33.14
N THR A 791 -22.24 -3.35 -31.88
CA THR A 791 -21.09 -3.82 -31.09
C THR A 791 -21.59 -4.15 -29.69
N ALA A 792 -21.15 -5.27 -29.14
CA ALA A 792 -21.51 -5.68 -27.79
C ALA A 792 -20.62 -5.00 -26.76
N SER A 793 -21.21 -4.46 -25.70
CA SER A 793 -20.52 -3.94 -24.52
C SER A 793 -21.20 -4.47 -23.25
N THR A 794 -21.18 -3.72 -22.15
CA THR A 794 -21.75 -4.13 -20.86
C THR A 794 -23.26 -4.42 -20.93
N TRP A 795 -24.01 -3.68 -21.75
CA TRP A 795 -25.47 -3.81 -21.87
C TRP A 795 -25.93 -4.96 -22.76
N GLU A 796 -25.02 -5.56 -23.54
CA GLU A 796 -25.31 -6.65 -24.47
C GLU A 796 -24.92 -8.02 -23.89
N ARG A 797 -24.60 -8.07 -22.59
CA ARG A 797 -24.19 -9.28 -21.88
C ARG A 797 -25.35 -9.87 -21.08
N PHE A 798 -25.57 -11.17 -21.25
CA PHE A 798 -26.62 -11.93 -20.58
C PHE A 798 -26.04 -13.18 -19.92
N ILE A 799 -26.45 -13.43 -18.68
CA ILE A 799 -26.15 -14.65 -17.94
C ILE A 799 -27.34 -15.60 -18.13
N VAL A 800 -27.10 -16.72 -18.79
CA VAL A 800 -28.14 -17.68 -19.15
C VAL A 800 -27.84 -19.00 -18.46
N ARG A 801 -28.77 -19.47 -17.63
CA ARG A 801 -28.57 -20.64 -16.77
C ARG A 801 -29.80 -21.53 -16.78
N GLN A 802 -29.62 -22.85 -16.76
CA GLN A 802 -30.71 -23.81 -16.67
C GLN A 802 -31.56 -23.49 -15.43
N LYS A 803 -32.88 -23.32 -15.61
CA LYS A 803 -33.77 -22.95 -14.52
C LYS A 803 -33.96 -24.15 -13.58
N VAL A 804 -33.63 -23.96 -12.31
CA VAL A 804 -33.77 -24.99 -11.27
C VAL A 804 -35.24 -25.43 -11.17
N GLY A 805 -35.48 -26.74 -11.24
CA GLY A 805 -36.82 -27.34 -11.19
C GLY A 805 -37.60 -27.30 -12.51
N ALA A 806 -37.06 -26.71 -13.58
CA ALA A 806 -37.66 -26.74 -14.91
C ALA A 806 -37.13 -27.91 -15.76
N ALA A 807 -37.82 -28.22 -16.87
CA ALA A 807 -37.35 -29.19 -17.84
C ALA A 807 -36.01 -28.77 -18.47
N SER A 808 -35.19 -29.75 -18.87
CA SER A 808 -33.93 -29.49 -19.59
C SER A 808 -34.23 -28.68 -20.85
N GLY A 809 -33.48 -27.59 -21.08
CA GLY A 809 -33.73 -26.64 -22.18
C GLY A 809 -34.47 -25.37 -21.76
N VAL A 810 -35.01 -25.31 -20.53
CA VAL A 810 -35.62 -24.09 -19.98
C VAL A 810 -34.59 -23.32 -19.13
N TYR A 811 -34.36 -22.06 -19.48
CA TYR A 811 -33.34 -21.23 -18.86
C TYR A 811 -33.94 -20.00 -18.16
N SER A 812 -33.23 -19.49 -17.17
CA SER A 812 -33.36 -18.11 -16.72
C SER A 812 -32.32 -17.26 -17.46
N VAL A 813 -32.75 -16.10 -17.95
CA VAL A 813 -31.89 -15.10 -18.59
C VAL A 813 -31.82 -13.90 -17.65
N LYS A 814 -30.61 -13.46 -17.32
CA LYS A 814 -30.34 -12.30 -16.46
C LYS A 814 -29.49 -11.31 -17.24
N ALA A 815 -29.86 -10.03 -17.24
CA ALA A 815 -29.02 -8.98 -17.82
C ALA A 815 -27.81 -8.74 -16.90
N ALA A 816 -26.61 -8.69 -17.46
CA ALA A 816 -25.40 -8.46 -16.67
C ALA A 816 -25.28 -6.99 -16.22
N SER A 817 -25.84 -6.05 -17.00
CA SER A 817 -25.79 -4.61 -16.71
C SER A 817 -26.42 -4.24 -15.37
N ASN A 818 -27.60 -4.76 -15.05
CA ASN A 818 -28.38 -4.37 -13.86
C ASN A 818 -28.77 -5.54 -12.95
N GLY A 819 -28.39 -6.75 -13.32
CA GLY A 819 -28.68 -7.95 -12.55
C GLY A 819 -30.16 -8.36 -12.52
N LEU A 820 -31.02 -7.77 -13.34
CA LEU A 820 -32.43 -8.14 -13.43
C LEU A 820 -32.65 -9.36 -14.31
N TYR A 821 -33.66 -10.16 -13.99
CA TYR A 821 -34.09 -11.27 -14.82
C TYR A 821 -34.97 -10.76 -15.96
N VAL A 822 -34.76 -11.33 -17.14
CA VAL A 822 -35.62 -11.08 -18.29
C VAL A 822 -36.97 -11.76 -18.06
N THR A 823 -38.04 -10.98 -18.20
CA THR A 823 -39.43 -11.41 -18.04
C THR A 823 -40.25 -10.96 -19.24
N VAL A 824 -41.42 -11.57 -19.44
CA VAL A 824 -42.32 -11.24 -20.53
C VAL A 824 -43.56 -10.58 -19.94
N ALA A 825 -43.81 -9.33 -20.33
CA ALA A 825 -44.99 -8.58 -19.90
C ALA A 825 -46.27 -9.14 -20.54
N SER A 826 -47.43 -8.72 -20.04
CA SER A 826 -48.74 -9.19 -20.51
C SER A 826 -49.03 -8.85 -21.98
N ASP A 827 -48.35 -7.84 -22.51
CA ASP A 827 -48.37 -7.43 -23.92
C ASP A 827 -47.35 -8.18 -24.80
N GLY A 828 -46.59 -9.11 -24.22
CA GLY A 828 -45.62 -9.95 -24.91
C GLY A 828 -44.22 -9.35 -25.02
N TYR A 829 -44.00 -8.11 -24.59
CA TYR A 829 -42.67 -7.48 -24.65
C TYR A 829 -41.72 -8.06 -23.60
N TRP A 830 -40.45 -8.20 -23.98
CA TRP A 830 -39.40 -8.65 -23.07
C TRP A 830 -38.88 -7.47 -22.26
N ASN A 831 -39.11 -7.51 -20.94
CA ASN A 831 -38.73 -6.51 -19.97
C ASN A 831 -37.82 -7.12 -18.89
N GLN A 832 -37.42 -6.31 -17.91
CA GLN A 832 -36.46 -6.69 -16.87
C GLN A 832 -37.11 -6.54 -15.50
N SER A 833 -36.97 -7.53 -14.62
CA SER A 833 -37.53 -7.45 -13.27
C SER A 833 -36.76 -8.30 -12.25
N TYR A 834 -37.05 -8.10 -10.96
CA TYR A 834 -36.48 -8.90 -9.87
C TYR A 834 -37.04 -10.34 -9.82
N GLU A 835 -38.14 -10.61 -10.53
CA GLU A 835 -38.73 -11.94 -10.57
C GLU A 835 -38.01 -12.85 -11.56
N LYS A 836 -37.66 -14.07 -11.15
CA LYS A 836 -37.04 -15.07 -12.04
C LYS A 836 -38.01 -15.51 -13.13
N GLY A 837 -37.97 -14.86 -14.29
CA GLY A 837 -38.65 -15.30 -15.51
C GLY A 837 -38.38 -16.77 -15.86
N ALA A 838 -39.30 -17.41 -16.58
CA ALA A 838 -39.13 -18.76 -17.13
C ALA A 838 -39.11 -18.67 -18.66
N ILE A 839 -37.94 -18.82 -19.28
CA ILE A 839 -37.77 -18.64 -20.72
C ILE A 839 -37.24 -19.97 -21.29
N ASP A 840 -37.98 -20.57 -22.22
CA ASP A 840 -37.59 -21.80 -22.92
C ASP A 840 -36.61 -21.47 -24.07
N TRP A 841 -35.46 -22.12 -24.12
CA TRP A 841 -34.54 -21.96 -25.24
C TRP A 841 -34.64 -23.19 -26.14
N ALA A 842 -35.56 -23.15 -27.10
CA ALA A 842 -35.63 -24.15 -28.14
C ALA A 842 -34.42 -24.00 -29.08
N ARG A 843 -33.54 -25.01 -29.16
CA ARG A 843 -32.47 -25.04 -30.17
C ARG A 843 -33.08 -24.90 -31.56
N ALA A 844 -32.60 -23.94 -32.34
CA ALA A 844 -32.92 -23.87 -33.76
C ALA A 844 -32.19 -25.06 -34.42
N ALA A 845 -32.96 -25.99 -34.99
CA ALA A 845 -32.41 -27.10 -35.78
C ALA A 845 -31.79 -26.59 -37.08
#